data_AF-B4WXQ0-F1
#
_entry.id   AF-B4WXQ0-F1
#
_cell.length_a   1.000
_cell.length_b   1.000
_cell.length_c   1.000
_cell.angle_alpha   90.00
_cell.angle_beta   90.00
_cell.angle_gamma   90.00
#
_symmetry.space_group_name_H-M   'P 1'
#
loop_
_entity.id
_entity.type
_entity.pdbx_description
1 polymer ?
#
loop_
_entity_poly.entity_id
_entity_poly.type
_entity_poly.pdbx_seq_one_letter_code
_entity_poly.pdbx_strand_id
1 'polypeptide(L)'
;MSPWVTWPALTKFGSLGVMGALLVLAGQREDLLENNMFDMESWGEKNASIVCDERSHVARTEDGTCNILDNPAEGSANVNFGRNVDPASSFAESESGNLLTPNPREVSNLIMSRGGDFKPATTLNFIATSWIQFMVHDWFDHGPRTDANPIEFPLPAGDVLGSGTMSVQRTRPDPDVSGDESLVTYENINTHWWDGSQLYGSDKETNDEVRSFVDGKLKVDSNGRLPTDFLSGKPVTGFNENWWVGLSMLHHLFTQEHNAIADMLKANNPGASDQWLYDHARLINAALMAKIHTVEWTPAILANPVLERAMYANWWGLGGDRDKRDKFQDDLDELNNNLGELGGIFNLLGIDNDLGQGDTSSIEHALAGLVGSRTPNNYGVPYTLTEEFVSVYRMHPLLRDEIKVYDIGSNVVDEEILLQDTRNGDAEDLLTDVGQDRLWYSFGITHPGALTLNNYPDFLRNLSMPLIGDIDMAAIDVLRDRERGVPRYNEFRRQIGLKPLTSFEQLSSDPQLVADLKSLYNNDIEMIDTLVGQLAEETRPEGFGFGETSFQIFILNASRRLMTDRFFTTDYTDEVYTAEGIDWVEENTMVDIIRRHYPNLASSLVGMDNAFKPWGLKIPEDYQSWSAQAKQDHLWVNGALRTSYEDGEVPAIEPIDIGGLIDSVLWKKVQDATDVTPPGYSKPIHPRGALAKVQFVPTAGHGYTGLFQGADHGLLRLSVTGDPSDRGFAPGLALKLMVDGKRSENVSALYTLSGQGDNHNIFANELSNYVQPEVNETLGTTTLFSLVSRKPTLVVMSDMAKVNQDGSPVSNANTPSQVYFVPNGDLKNTISTAPHDFRDDLTALNPGTKVYDVYATSKSIKTSIWPWVTARYARERRNSATKVGELVMASPFTLSQFGDTGIFFKHQRYEDR
;
A
#
# COMPACT_ATOMS: atom_id res chain seq x y z
N MET A 1 8.27 22.96 -21.55
CA MET A 1 7.60 22.06 -20.59
C MET A 1 8.22 22.31 -19.23
N SER A 2 7.44 22.28 -18.15
CA SER A 2 7.99 22.37 -16.78
C SER A 2 8.89 21.15 -16.52
N PRO A 3 10.04 21.30 -15.84
CA PRO A 3 10.84 20.17 -15.37
C PRO A 3 9.99 19.08 -14.69
N TRP A 4 8.97 19.48 -13.93
CA TRP A 4 8.00 18.63 -13.24
C TRP A 4 7.44 17.45 -14.03
N VAL A 5 7.03 17.69 -15.27
CA VAL A 5 6.47 16.67 -16.17
C VAL A 5 7.47 16.16 -17.20
N THR A 6 8.68 16.72 -17.20
CA THR A 6 9.73 16.42 -18.18
C THR A 6 10.67 15.32 -17.67
N TRP A 7 11.16 15.41 -16.43
CA TRP A 7 12.03 14.37 -15.87
C TRP A 7 11.35 12.99 -15.77
N PRO A 8 10.04 12.86 -15.44
CA PRO A 8 9.41 11.53 -15.38
C PRO A 8 9.35 10.87 -16.75
N ALA A 9 9.24 11.67 -17.82
CA ALA A 9 9.23 11.17 -19.18
C ALA A 9 10.57 10.56 -19.61
N LEU A 10 11.68 10.85 -18.90
CA LEU A 10 12.98 10.22 -19.16
C LEU A 10 12.93 8.71 -18.94
N THR A 11 12.05 8.20 -18.08
CA THR A 11 11.86 6.75 -17.85
C THR A 11 11.61 5.94 -19.14
N LYS A 12 11.12 6.58 -20.21
CA LYS A 12 10.97 5.99 -21.55
C LYS A 12 12.30 5.50 -22.15
N PHE A 13 13.44 6.00 -21.66
CA PHE A 13 14.79 5.57 -22.05
C PHE A 13 15.36 4.47 -21.14
N GLY A 14 14.53 3.82 -20.32
CA GLY A 14 14.94 2.77 -19.39
C GLY A 14 15.85 3.29 -18.27
N SER A 15 16.79 2.47 -17.82
CA SER A 15 17.68 2.79 -16.68
C SER A 15 18.50 4.07 -16.87
N LEU A 16 18.95 4.37 -18.09
CA LEU A 16 19.67 5.63 -18.39
C LEU A 16 18.78 6.86 -18.17
N GLY A 17 17.49 6.72 -18.50
CA GLY A 17 16.49 7.75 -18.26
C GLY A 17 16.21 7.99 -16.79
N VAL A 18 16.13 6.92 -15.99
CA VAL A 18 16.01 7.01 -14.52
C VAL A 18 17.20 7.76 -13.93
N MET A 19 18.44 7.42 -14.33
CA MET A 19 19.64 8.12 -13.85
C MET A 19 19.64 9.61 -14.23
N GLY A 20 19.24 9.95 -15.46
CA GLY A 20 19.11 11.35 -15.87
C GLY A 20 18.08 12.12 -15.05
N ALA A 21 16.96 11.49 -14.67
CA ALA A 21 15.95 12.10 -13.82
C ALA A 21 16.44 12.30 -12.37
N LEU A 22 17.21 11.36 -11.82
CA LEU A 22 17.81 11.51 -10.49
C LEU A 22 18.76 12.70 -10.40
N LEU A 23 19.55 12.96 -11.45
CA LEU A 23 20.42 14.15 -11.50
C LEU A 23 19.62 15.46 -11.50
N VAL A 24 18.46 15.49 -12.17
CA VAL A 24 17.56 16.66 -12.12
C VAL A 24 17.03 16.88 -10.70
N LEU A 25 16.57 15.82 -10.04
CA LEU A 25 16.07 15.90 -8.66
C LEU A 25 17.17 16.33 -7.68
N ALA A 26 18.39 15.81 -7.85
CA ALA A 26 19.54 16.21 -7.03
C ALA A 26 19.88 17.69 -7.20
N GLY A 27 19.87 18.21 -8.43
CA GLY A 27 20.07 19.64 -8.69
C GLY A 27 18.97 20.52 -8.09
N GLN A 28 17.69 20.12 -8.23
CA GLN A 28 16.58 20.84 -7.59
C GLN A 28 16.71 20.86 -6.07
N ARG A 29 17.15 19.75 -5.46
CA ARG A 29 17.36 19.68 -4.01
C ARG A 29 18.48 20.62 -3.58
N GLU A 30 19.60 20.64 -4.32
CA GLU A 30 20.72 21.52 -4.01
C GLU A 30 20.32 22.99 -4.09
N ASP A 31 19.61 23.39 -5.16
CA ASP A 31 19.11 24.75 -5.32
C ASP A 31 18.23 25.17 -4.12
N LEU A 32 17.37 24.27 -3.62
CA LEU A 32 16.52 24.53 -2.45
C LEU A 32 17.33 24.58 -1.15
N LEU A 33 18.32 23.71 -0.96
CA LEU A 33 19.18 23.71 0.23
C LEU A 33 19.97 25.02 0.33
N GLU A 34 20.44 25.56 -0.78
CA GLU A 34 21.17 26.83 -0.79
C GLU A 34 20.29 28.06 -0.52
N ASN A 35 19.02 28.04 -0.98
CA ASN A 35 18.22 29.26 -1.09
C ASN A 35 16.94 29.27 -0.24
N ASN A 36 16.55 28.15 0.38
CA ASN A 36 15.23 27.98 1.00
C ASN A 36 15.30 27.44 2.43
N MET A 37 16.28 27.87 3.22
CA MET A 37 16.36 27.55 4.65
C MET A 37 16.69 28.80 5.44
N PHE A 38 15.77 29.18 6.33
CA PHE A 38 15.89 30.38 7.14
C PHE A 38 15.68 30.06 8.62
N ASP A 39 16.67 30.43 9.42
CA ASP A 39 16.68 30.30 10.86
C ASP A 39 15.85 31.41 11.52
N MET A 40 15.08 31.04 12.54
CA MET A 40 14.14 31.90 13.24
C MET A 40 14.38 31.89 14.76
N GLU A 41 15.45 31.23 15.24
CA GLU A 41 15.69 30.98 16.66
C GLU A 41 16.92 31.73 17.21
N SER A 42 16.89 32.06 18.50
CA SER A 42 17.98 32.63 19.28
C SER A 42 18.74 31.55 20.06
N TRP A 43 19.66 30.86 19.39
CA TRP A 43 20.36 29.68 19.95
C TRP A 43 21.17 29.96 21.22
N GLY A 44 21.75 31.15 21.36
CA GLY A 44 22.61 31.47 22.52
C GLY A 44 21.88 31.37 23.85
N GLU A 45 20.60 31.73 23.89
CA GLU A 45 19.76 31.65 25.09
C GLU A 45 19.25 30.22 25.32
N LYS A 46 18.77 29.56 24.27
CA LYS A 46 18.29 28.17 24.35
C LYS A 46 19.40 27.19 24.79
N ASN A 47 20.64 27.41 24.36
CA ASN A 47 21.79 26.56 24.72
C ASN A 47 22.30 26.80 26.16
N ALA A 48 21.99 27.94 26.79
CA ALA A 48 22.69 28.39 28.00
C ALA A 48 22.54 27.44 29.21
N SER A 49 21.46 26.65 29.26
CA SER A 49 21.14 25.74 30.36
C SER A 49 21.33 24.25 30.04
N ILE A 50 21.68 23.91 28.79
CA ILE A 50 21.74 22.51 28.35
C ILE A 50 23.14 21.94 28.61
N VAL A 51 23.18 20.74 29.19
CA VAL A 51 24.43 20.01 29.48
C VAL A 51 24.36 18.63 28.84
N CYS A 52 25.23 18.39 27.86
CA CYS A 52 25.36 17.08 27.25
C CYS A 52 26.26 16.18 28.11
N ASP A 53 25.66 15.12 28.65
CA ASP A 53 26.32 14.11 29.47
C ASP A 53 26.72 12.88 28.65
N GLU A 54 27.42 11.91 29.27
CA GLU A 54 27.90 10.71 28.58
C GLU A 54 26.77 9.89 27.92
N ARG A 55 25.57 9.84 28.52
CA ARG A 55 24.40 9.16 27.93
C ARG A 55 23.98 9.84 26.64
N SER A 56 23.94 11.18 26.63
CA SER A 56 23.54 11.95 25.45
C SER A 56 24.46 11.76 24.25
N HIS A 57 25.61 11.11 24.35
CA HIS A 57 26.47 10.80 23.19
C HIS A 57 26.03 9.53 22.45
N VAL A 58 25.24 8.66 23.08
CA VAL A 58 24.86 7.34 22.53
C VAL A 58 23.36 7.08 22.63
N ALA A 59 22.57 8.08 22.99
CA ALA A 59 21.12 7.95 23.16
C ALA A 59 20.40 9.24 22.75
N ARG A 60 19.21 9.09 22.18
CA ARG A 60 18.28 10.20 21.97
C ARG A 60 17.71 10.63 23.32
N THR A 61 17.92 11.88 23.70
CA THR A 61 17.34 12.49 24.91
C THR A 61 15.82 12.63 24.77
N GLU A 62 15.12 12.78 25.88
CA GLU A 62 13.66 12.82 25.91
C GLU A 62 13.09 14.07 25.23
N ASP A 63 13.79 15.20 25.26
CA ASP A 63 13.39 16.48 24.67
C ASP A 63 14.11 16.81 23.35
N GLY A 64 14.94 15.89 22.84
CA GLY A 64 15.68 16.08 21.59
C GLY A 64 16.94 16.94 21.70
N THR A 65 17.32 17.38 22.91
CA THR A 65 18.58 18.11 23.14
C THR A 65 19.81 17.25 22.89
N CYS A 66 20.96 17.89 22.69
CA CYS A 66 22.27 17.24 22.57
C CYS A 66 22.40 16.28 21.38
N ASN A 67 21.55 16.39 20.36
CA ASN A 67 21.80 15.76 19.06
C ASN A 67 23.03 16.42 18.41
N ILE A 68 22.98 17.74 18.18
CA ILE A 68 24.17 18.50 17.76
C ILE A 68 24.90 19.02 18.99
N LEU A 69 26.08 18.46 19.28
CA LEU A 69 26.81 18.75 20.53
C LEU A 69 27.26 20.22 20.65
N ASP A 70 27.58 20.87 19.52
CA ASP A 70 28.01 22.27 19.48
C ASP A 70 26.82 23.26 19.55
N ASN A 71 25.61 22.79 19.25
CA ASN A 71 24.37 23.53 19.33
C ASN A 71 23.29 22.67 20.02
N PRO A 72 23.39 22.47 21.34
CA PRO A 72 22.66 21.41 22.03
C PRO A 72 21.13 21.59 22.08
N ALA A 73 20.58 22.76 21.76
CA ALA A 73 19.14 22.98 21.57
C ALA A 73 18.66 22.68 20.14
N GLU A 74 19.55 22.42 19.18
CA GLU A 74 19.17 22.20 17.78
C GLU A 74 18.16 21.06 17.67
N GLY A 75 17.02 21.34 17.04
CA GLY A 75 15.91 20.41 16.86
C GLY A 75 15.21 19.92 18.13
N SER A 76 15.54 20.44 19.32
CA SER A 76 14.85 20.06 20.56
C SER A 76 13.41 20.57 20.59
N ALA A 77 12.61 20.08 21.53
CA ALA A 77 11.29 20.64 21.80
C ALA A 77 11.39 22.10 22.29
N ASN A 78 10.34 22.88 22.04
CA ASN A 78 10.18 24.30 22.41
C ASN A 78 11.23 25.24 21.78
N VAL A 79 11.66 24.93 20.55
CA VAL A 79 12.36 25.86 19.68
C VAL A 79 11.46 26.27 18.51
N ASN A 80 11.74 27.41 17.91
CA ASN A 80 10.93 27.98 16.84
C ASN A 80 10.97 27.16 15.56
N PHE A 81 9.83 27.09 14.87
CA PHE A 81 9.79 26.63 13.48
C PHE A 81 10.65 27.55 12.59
N GLY A 82 11.46 26.94 11.72
CA GLY A 82 12.16 27.64 10.66
C GLY A 82 11.23 28.05 9.51
N ARG A 83 11.81 28.60 8.43
CA ARG A 83 11.08 28.90 7.18
C ARG A 83 11.79 28.31 5.96
N ASN A 84 11.01 27.93 4.95
CA ASN A 84 11.51 27.62 3.60
C ASN A 84 11.31 28.74 2.58
N VAL A 85 10.68 29.83 2.99
CA VAL A 85 10.48 31.04 2.19
C VAL A 85 11.19 32.21 2.87
N ASP A 86 11.53 33.23 2.09
CA ASP A 86 12.15 34.44 2.64
C ASP A 86 11.26 35.01 3.76
N PRO A 87 11.80 35.25 4.97
CA PRO A 87 11.05 35.87 6.07
C PRO A 87 10.42 37.22 5.70
N ALA A 88 10.97 37.94 4.71
CA ALA A 88 10.41 39.17 4.16
C ALA A 88 9.15 38.94 3.31
N SER A 89 8.76 37.69 3.07
CA SER A 89 7.52 37.30 2.40
C SER A 89 6.56 36.55 3.33
N SER A 90 6.94 36.30 4.59
CA SER A 90 6.17 35.48 5.54
C SER A 90 5.43 36.30 6.60
N PHE A 91 4.53 37.18 6.17
CA PHE A 91 3.78 38.06 7.08
C PHE A 91 2.45 37.47 7.51
N ALA A 92 2.19 37.47 8.82
CA ALA A 92 0.90 37.09 9.38
C ALA A 92 -0.20 38.04 8.88
N GLU A 93 -1.30 37.51 8.35
CA GLU A 93 -2.41 38.34 7.89
C GLU A 93 -3.26 38.82 9.07
N SER A 94 -3.70 40.09 9.01
CA SER A 94 -4.56 40.68 10.04
C SER A 94 -6.06 40.55 9.70
N GLU A 95 -6.91 40.54 10.74
CA GLU A 95 -8.38 40.54 10.59
C GLU A 95 -8.90 41.78 9.84
N SER A 96 -8.22 42.92 9.99
CA SER A 96 -8.52 44.15 9.26
C SER A 96 -8.04 44.14 7.80
N GLY A 97 -7.19 43.17 7.44
CA GLY A 97 -6.66 42.93 6.11
C GLY A 97 -7.27 41.69 5.46
N ASN A 98 -6.42 40.75 5.05
CA ASN A 98 -6.81 39.62 4.21
C ASN A 98 -7.12 38.32 4.98
N LEU A 99 -6.94 38.27 6.30
CA LEU A 99 -7.05 37.02 7.08
C LEU A 99 -8.39 36.32 6.87
N LEU A 100 -9.48 37.09 6.77
CA LEU A 100 -10.85 36.60 6.57
C LEU A 100 -11.32 36.68 5.12
N THR A 101 -10.43 36.97 4.17
CA THR A 101 -10.75 37.17 2.76
C THR A 101 -10.04 36.14 1.86
N PRO A 102 -10.78 35.32 1.09
CA PRO A 102 -12.22 35.06 1.24
C PRO A 102 -12.56 34.39 2.58
N ASN A 103 -13.85 34.36 2.93
CA ASN A 103 -14.32 33.77 4.18
C ASN A 103 -13.90 32.28 4.26
N PRO A 104 -13.14 31.85 5.30
CA PRO A 104 -12.64 30.48 5.40
C PRO A 104 -13.73 29.39 5.33
N ARG A 105 -14.93 29.64 5.87
CA ARG A 105 -16.06 28.71 5.78
C ARG A 105 -16.64 28.64 4.37
N GLU A 106 -16.63 29.73 3.63
CA GLU A 106 -17.04 29.73 2.23
C GLU A 106 -16.07 28.94 1.35
N VAL A 107 -14.75 29.06 1.61
CA VAL A 107 -13.73 28.20 0.99
C VAL A 107 -14.01 26.72 1.28
N SER A 108 -14.23 26.38 2.55
CA SER A 108 -14.56 25.02 2.98
C SER A 108 -15.80 24.46 2.29
N ASN A 109 -16.88 25.24 2.25
CA ASN A 109 -18.16 24.81 1.70
C ASN A 109 -18.17 24.66 0.18
N LEU A 110 -17.54 25.59 -0.53
CA LEU A 110 -17.67 25.65 -1.99
C LEU A 110 -16.72 24.69 -2.71
N ILE A 111 -15.47 24.55 -2.23
CA ILE A 111 -14.42 23.86 -2.98
C ILE A 111 -13.63 22.79 -2.20
N MET A 112 -13.77 22.70 -0.87
CA MET A 112 -13.10 21.65 -0.09
C MET A 112 -14.00 20.43 0.12
N SER A 113 -15.30 20.67 0.36
CA SER A 113 -16.34 19.67 0.60
C SER A 113 -16.23 18.42 -0.27
N ARG A 114 -16.12 17.23 0.33
CA ARG A 114 -16.26 15.97 -0.40
C ARG A 114 -17.66 15.78 -0.96
N GLY A 115 -18.69 16.15 -0.19
CA GLY A 115 -20.06 15.86 -0.56
C GLY A 115 -20.28 14.36 -0.76
N GLY A 116 -21.03 13.97 -1.80
CA GLY A 116 -21.32 12.55 -2.08
C GLY A 116 -20.35 11.85 -3.03
N ASP A 117 -19.30 12.52 -3.51
CA ASP A 117 -18.39 12.00 -4.55
C ASP A 117 -16.98 11.76 -3.98
N PHE A 118 -16.82 10.65 -3.26
CA PHE A 118 -15.53 10.24 -2.72
C PHE A 118 -14.53 9.92 -3.84
N LYS A 119 -13.39 10.60 -3.85
CA LYS A 119 -12.31 10.37 -4.82
C LYS A 119 -11.21 9.54 -4.15
N PRO A 120 -11.00 8.26 -4.52
CA PRO A 120 -9.98 7.42 -3.89
C PRO A 120 -8.56 7.72 -4.39
N ALA A 121 -7.56 7.65 -3.51
CA ALA A 121 -6.15 7.54 -3.87
C ALA A 121 -5.79 6.07 -4.14
N THR A 122 -5.90 5.65 -5.39
CA THR A 122 -5.80 4.22 -5.78
C THR A 122 -4.39 3.62 -5.70
N THR A 123 -3.36 4.44 -5.52
CA THR A 123 -1.97 3.97 -5.30
C THR A 123 -1.70 3.59 -3.84
N LEU A 124 -2.60 3.97 -2.92
CA LEU A 124 -2.45 3.83 -1.48
C LEU A 124 -3.56 2.96 -0.89
N ASN A 125 -3.28 2.40 0.29
CA ASN A 125 -4.29 1.87 1.20
C ASN A 125 -4.47 2.78 2.43
N PHE A 126 -5.44 2.47 3.28
CA PHE A 126 -5.85 3.34 4.39
C PHE A 126 -4.88 3.28 5.58
N ILE A 127 -3.98 2.29 5.62
CA ILE A 127 -2.83 2.28 6.55
C ILE A 127 -1.97 3.52 6.31
N ALA A 128 -1.77 3.91 5.06
CA ALA A 128 -0.95 5.08 4.69
C ALA A 128 -1.46 6.39 5.30
N THR A 129 -2.78 6.53 5.47
CA THR A 129 -3.41 7.69 6.13
C THR A 129 -3.11 7.70 7.63
N SER A 130 -3.21 6.54 8.28
CA SER A 130 -2.88 6.41 9.69
C SER A 130 -1.40 6.71 9.93
N TRP A 131 -0.54 6.18 9.05
CA TRP A 131 0.90 6.38 9.11
C TRP A 131 1.29 7.84 9.06
N ILE A 132 0.72 8.60 8.12
CA ILE A 132 1.14 9.98 7.96
C ILE A 132 0.76 10.86 9.15
N GLN A 133 -0.40 10.61 9.78
CA GLN A 133 -0.75 11.30 11.02
C GLN A 133 0.13 10.85 12.18
N PHE A 134 0.43 9.55 12.28
CA PHE A 134 1.34 9.00 13.28
C PHE A 134 2.74 9.63 13.20
N MET A 135 3.23 9.91 11.98
CA MET A 135 4.50 10.62 11.77
C MET A 135 4.41 12.12 12.07
N VAL A 136 3.30 12.78 11.73
CA VAL A 136 3.09 14.19 12.09
C VAL A 136 3.13 14.40 13.61
N HIS A 137 2.60 13.45 14.38
CA HIS A 137 2.66 13.47 15.84
C HIS A 137 4.06 13.24 16.42
N ASP A 138 5.02 12.79 15.61
CA ASP A 138 6.45 12.79 15.97
C ASP A 138 7.03 14.20 15.75
N TRP A 139 6.72 14.77 14.60
CA TRP A 139 7.46 15.91 14.07
C TRP A 139 7.06 17.27 14.61
N PHE A 140 5.76 17.55 14.73
CA PHE A 140 5.34 18.90 15.04
C PHE A 140 3.98 19.03 15.72
N ASP A 141 3.91 19.97 16.67
CA ASP A 141 2.69 20.56 17.20
C ASP A 141 2.96 22.01 17.63
N HIS A 142 2.05 22.92 17.30
CA HIS A 142 2.08 24.32 17.75
C HIS A 142 1.57 24.50 19.18
N GLY A 143 1.16 23.42 19.84
CA GLY A 143 0.79 23.36 21.24
C GLY A 143 -0.58 23.98 21.56
N PRO A 144 -0.81 24.28 22.85
CA PRO A 144 -2.11 24.78 23.31
C PRO A 144 -2.41 26.16 22.72
N ARG A 145 -3.61 26.31 22.19
CA ARG A 145 -4.11 27.56 21.59
C ARG A 145 -4.50 28.56 22.69
N THR A 146 -4.63 29.83 22.31
CA THR A 146 -5.04 30.89 23.25
C THR A 146 -6.56 31.12 23.20
N ASP A 147 -7.18 31.18 24.38
CA ASP A 147 -8.60 31.57 24.52
C ASP A 147 -8.81 33.09 24.40
N ALA A 148 -7.73 33.86 24.57
CA ALA A 148 -7.79 35.31 24.49
C ALA A 148 -7.86 35.76 23.03
N ASN A 149 -8.94 36.45 22.66
CA ASN A 149 -9.15 37.05 21.33
C ASN A 149 -9.20 36.02 20.18
N PRO A 150 -10.18 35.11 20.17
CA PRO A 150 -10.32 34.14 19.07
C PRO A 150 -10.64 34.84 17.75
N ILE A 151 -10.29 34.19 16.64
CA ILE A 151 -10.63 34.67 15.29
C ILE A 151 -12.09 34.32 15.00
N GLU A 152 -12.91 35.32 14.75
CA GLU A 152 -14.34 35.14 14.44
C GLU A 152 -14.66 35.48 12.99
N PHE A 153 -15.45 34.63 12.33
CA PHE A 153 -15.94 34.87 10.97
C PHE A 153 -17.38 34.40 10.80
N PRO A 154 -18.18 35.09 9.96
CA PRO A 154 -19.60 34.77 9.82
C PRO A 154 -19.82 33.45 9.09
N LEU A 155 -20.84 32.70 9.50
CA LEU A 155 -21.36 31.58 8.72
C LEU A 155 -22.02 32.10 7.43
N PRO A 156 -21.73 31.52 6.26
CA PRO A 156 -22.40 31.86 5.00
C PRO A 156 -23.93 31.66 5.08
N ALA A 157 -24.66 32.36 4.21
CA ALA A 157 -26.12 32.21 4.15
C ALA A 157 -26.51 30.77 3.75
N GLY A 158 -27.31 30.11 4.60
CA GLY A 158 -27.77 28.74 4.35
C GLY A 158 -26.78 27.65 4.78
N ASP A 159 -25.78 27.99 5.60
CA ASP A 159 -24.84 27.02 6.17
C ASP A 159 -25.57 25.92 6.97
N VAL A 160 -25.00 24.71 6.96
CA VAL A 160 -25.54 23.55 7.68
C VAL A 160 -25.54 23.75 9.21
N LEU A 161 -24.65 24.60 9.72
CA LEU A 161 -24.61 24.99 11.13
C LEU A 161 -25.59 26.16 11.46
N GLY A 162 -26.35 26.63 10.47
CA GLY A 162 -27.34 27.70 10.64
C GLY A 162 -26.77 29.10 10.41
N SER A 163 -27.18 30.06 11.25
CA SER A 163 -26.75 31.46 11.17
C SER A 163 -25.94 31.85 12.39
N GLY A 164 -24.85 32.62 12.22
CA GLY A 164 -24.02 33.08 13.33
C GLY A 164 -22.58 33.31 12.90
N THR A 165 -21.66 33.09 13.82
CA THR A 165 -20.22 33.14 13.60
C THR A 165 -19.58 31.82 14.01
N MET A 166 -18.48 31.46 13.35
CA MET A 166 -17.53 30.47 13.86
C MET A 166 -16.42 31.20 14.61
N SER A 167 -15.83 30.50 15.58
CA SER A 167 -14.76 31.01 16.44
C SER A 167 -13.60 30.03 16.44
N VAL A 168 -12.37 30.52 16.18
CA VAL A 168 -11.15 29.71 16.15
C VAL A 168 -10.13 30.32 17.11
N GLN A 169 -9.70 29.56 18.11
CA GLN A 169 -8.63 29.96 19.05
C GLN A 169 -7.32 30.24 18.29
N ARG A 170 -6.51 31.20 18.73
CA ARG A 170 -5.28 31.60 18.03
C ARG A 170 -4.11 30.65 18.32
N THR A 171 -3.18 30.56 17.36
CA THR A 171 -1.89 29.89 17.61
C THR A 171 -1.13 30.73 18.64
N ARG A 172 -0.52 30.10 19.65
CA ARG A 172 0.27 30.80 20.67
C ARG A 172 1.60 31.23 20.06
N PRO A 173 1.90 32.54 19.95
CA PRO A 173 3.21 32.99 19.47
C PRO A 173 4.31 32.61 20.45
N ASP A 174 5.55 32.63 19.98
CA ASP A 174 6.74 32.54 20.84
C ASP A 174 6.65 33.58 21.99
N PRO A 175 6.74 33.16 23.26
CA PRO A 175 6.65 34.06 24.41
C PRO A 175 7.78 35.09 24.50
N ASP A 176 8.94 34.82 23.89
CA ASP A 176 10.14 35.67 23.97
C ASP A 176 10.17 36.76 22.88
N VAL A 177 9.27 36.70 21.89
CA VAL A 177 9.11 37.75 20.87
C VAL A 177 8.24 38.90 21.42
N SER A 178 8.89 40.00 21.79
CA SER A 178 8.22 41.24 22.23
C SER A 178 8.09 42.28 21.11
N GLY A 179 6.91 42.37 20.49
CA GLY A 179 6.43 43.57 19.77
C GLY A 179 6.94 43.83 18.33
N ASP A 180 6.04 44.48 17.58
CA ASP A 180 6.00 44.86 16.15
C ASP A 180 5.40 43.82 15.18
N GLU A 181 4.29 44.22 14.55
CA GLU A 181 3.18 43.37 14.08
C GLU A 181 3.37 42.77 12.67
N SER A 182 4.54 42.23 12.31
CA SER A 182 4.73 41.69 10.95
C SER A 182 5.28 40.27 10.86
N LEU A 183 6.29 39.90 11.65
CA LEU A 183 6.87 38.54 11.63
C LEU A 183 6.70 37.89 13.00
N VAL A 184 5.75 36.95 13.08
CA VAL A 184 5.46 36.18 14.29
C VAL A 184 6.07 34.79 14.14
N THR A 185 6.83 34.35 15.13
CA THR A 185 7.37 32.99 15.23
C THR A 185 6.54 32.16 16.20
N TYR A 186 6.63 30.85 16.04
CA TYR A 186 5.89 29.89 16.84
C TYR A 186 6.83 28.75 17.22
N GLU A 187 6.72 28.31 18.47
CA GLU A 187 7.47 27.17 18.98
C GLU A 187 6.82 25.87 18.50
N ASN A 188 7.66 24.88 18.22
CA ASN A 188 7.25 23.49 18.14
C ASN A 188 7.31 22.87 19.54
N ILE A 189 6.21 22.36 20.08
CA ILE A 189 6.25 21.68 21.39
C ILE A 189 6.73 20.23 21.28
N ASN A 190 6.80 19.68 20.07
CA ASN A 190 7.45 18.41 19.79
C ASN A 190 8.94 18.61 19.49
N THR A 191 9.73 17.55 19.60
CA THR A 191 11.07 17.56 19.00
C THR A 191 10.95 17.67 17.47
N HIS A 192 11.88 18.36 16.82
CA HIS A 192 11.93 18.42 15.35
C HIS A 192 12.60 17.18 14.74
N TRP A 193 13.26 16.37 15.56
CA TRP A 193 13.97 15.18 15.16
C TRP A 193 13.00 14.08 14.75
N TRP A 194 13.52 13.08 14.05
CA TRP A 194 12.78 11.87 13.76
C TRP A 194 13.13 10.81 14.79
N ASP A 195 12.62 10.98 16.00
CA ASP A 195 13.08 10.29 17.20
C ASP A 195 12.02 9.38 17.86
N GLY A 196 10.85 9.26 17.23
CA GLY A 196 9.76 8.43 17.72
C GLY A 196 8.98 9.06 18.86
N SER A 197 9.05 10.38 19.05
CA SER A 197 8.42 11.10 20.16
C SER A 197 6.90 10.90 20.25
N GLN A 198 6.21 10.51 19.17
CA GLN A 198 4.81 10.11 19.24
C GLN A 198 4.58 8.90 20.17
N LEU A 199 5.57 8.03 20.32
CA LEU A 199 5.57 6.92 21.28
C LEU A 199 6.21 7.30 22.61
N TYR A 200 7.32 8.05 22.57
CA TYR A 200 8.20 8.25 23.71
C TYR A 200 8.01 9.56 24.46
N GLY A 201 7.21 10.49 23.94
CA GLY A 201 7.07 11.86 24.44
C GLY A 201 8.19 12.78 23.95
N SER A 202 7.96 14.09 24.07
CA SER A 202 8.94 15.16 23.79
C SER A 202 9.48 15.81 25.07
N ASP A 203 9.28 15.15 26.20
CA ASP A 203 9.76 15.59 27.51
C ASP A 203 9.91 14.39 28.45
N LYS A 204 10.66 14.59 29.53
CA LYS A 204 10.96 13.53 30.49
C LYS A 204 9.74 13.00 31.25
N GLU A 205 8.78 13.86 31.59
CA GLU A 205 7.60 13.46 32.36
C GLU A 205 6.75 12.49 31.54
N THR A 206 6.43 12.86 30.29
CA THR A 206 5.70 12.00 29.35
C THR A 206 6.48 10.70 29.06
N ASN A 207 7.80 10.77 28.92
CA ASN A 207 8.64 9.59 28.71
C ASN A 207 8.57 8.60 29.88
N ASP A 208 8.66 9.09 31.12
CA ASP A 208 8.57 8.26 32.31
C ASP A 208 7.17 7.63 32.47
N GLU A 209 6.11 8.26 31.95
CA GLU A 209 4.75 7.71 31.95
C GLU A 209 4.60 6.48 31.06
N VAL A 210 5.30 6.43 29.92
CA VAL A 210 5.19 5.32 28.97
C VAL A 210 6.14 4.16 29.27
N ARG A 211 7.19 4.38 30.06
CA ARG A 211 8.22 3.36 30.37
C ARG A 211 7.83 2.40 31.48
N SER A 212 8.07 1.11 31.26
CA SER A 212 7.88 0.09 32.31
C SER A 212 8.98 0.12 33.37
N PHE A 213 10.16 0.67 33.02
CA PHE A 213 11.41 0.59 33.79
C PHE A 213 11.85 -0.84 34.12
N VAL A 214 11.41 -1.80 33.31
CA VAL A 214 11.81 -3.21 33.35
C VAL A 214 12.25 -3.65 31.97
N ASP A 215 13.48 -4.16 31.88
CA ASP A 215 14.05 -4.74 30.66
C ASP A 215 14.05 -3.81 29.44
N GLY A 216 14.07 -2.49 29.66
CA GLY A 216 14.05 -1.47 28.62
C GLY A 216 12.69 -1.27 27.95
N LYS A 217 11.61 -1.89 28.45
CA LYS A 217 10.32 -1.95 27.75
C LYS A 217 9.42 -0.75 28.00
N LEU A 218 8.51 -0.49 27.06
CA LEU A 218 7.32 0.34 27.26
C LEU A 218 6.21 -0.43 27.98
N LYS A 219 5.34 0.29 28.68
CA LYS A 219 4.20 -0.28 29.42
C LYS A 219 3.19 -0.89 28.46
N VAL A 220 2.78 -2.11 28.76
CA VAL A 220 1.63 -2.80 28.19
C VAL A 220 0.90 -3.54 29.29
N ASP A 221 -0.40 -3.78 29.11
CA ASP A 221 -1.18 -4.65 29.99
C ASP A 221 -0.84 -6.13 29.78
N SER A 222 -1.49 -7.02 30.53
CA SER A 222 -1.29 -8.47 30.43
C SER A 222 -1.67 -9.08 29.07
N ASN A 223 -2.45 -8.38 28.27
CA ASN A 223 -2.86 -8.77 26.93
C ASN A 223 -2.01 -8.09 25.84
N GLY A 224 -0.95 -7.35 26.22
CA GLY A 224 -0.08 -6.65 25.29
C GLY A 224 -0.67 -5.36 24.71
N ARG A 225 -1.70 -4.79 25.36
CA ARG A 225 -2.36 -3.53 24.95
C ARG A 225 -1.78 -2.34 25.68
N LEU A 226 -1.93 -1.15 25.09
CA LEU A 226 -1.55 0.10 25.75
C LEU A 226 -2.44 0.36 26.97
N PRO A 227 -1.87 0.81 28.11
CA PRO A 227 -2.65 1.35 29.20
C PRO A 227 -3.47 2.56 28.74
N THR A 228 -4.65 2.77 29.31
CA THR A 228 -5.52 3.91 28.99
C THR A 228 -5.70 4.85 30.18
N ASP A 229 -5.86 6.14 29.88
CA ASP A 229 -6.30 7.12 30.86
C ASP A 229 -7.74 6.82 31.31
N PHE A 230 -7.97 6.89 32.62
CA PHE A 230 -9.22 6.44 33.23
C PHE A 230 -10.45 7.26 32.80
N LEU A 231 -10.28 8.57 32.54
CA LEU A 231 -11.41 9.45 32.24
C LEU A 231 -11.68 9.56 30.74
N SER A 232 -10.62 9.69 29.94
CA SER A 232 -10.73 9.88 28.50
C SER A 232 -10.79 8.57 27.70
N GLY A 233 -10.34 7.45 28.30
CA GLY A 233 -10.19 6.16 27.62
C GLY A 233 -9.08 6.15 26.57
N LYS A 234 -8.37 7.26 26.37
CA LYS A 234 -7.28 7.36 25.39
C LYS A 234 -6.05 6.58 25.88
N PRO A 235 -5.25 6.00 24.98
CA PRO A 235 -3.97 5.40 25.35
C PRO A 235 -3.01 6.38 26.03
N VAL A 236 -2.26 5.87 27.00
CA VAL A 236 -1.09 6.54 27.59
C VAL A 236 0.12 6.22 26.71
N THR A 237 0.59 7.21 25.97
CA THR A 237 1.66 7.14 24.98
C THR A 237 2.29 8.52 24.86
N GLY A 238 3.39 8.67 24.09
CA GLY A 238 4.06 9.94 23.86
C GLY A 238 3.17 11.09 23.37
N PHE A 239 2.13 10.78 22.59
CA PHE A 239 1.14 11.75 22.13
C PHE A 239 -0.25 11.11 22.03
N ASN A 240 -1.30 11.76 22.56
CA ASN A 240 -2.66 11.21 22.53
C ASN A 240 -3.77 12.23 22.17
N GLU A 241 -3.45 13.35 21.53
CA GLU A 241 -4.46 14.32 21.06
C GLU A 241 -5.02 13.94 19.67
N ASN A 242 -6.17 14.53 19.28
CA ASN A 242 -6.83 14.28 17.98
C ASN A 242 -6.90 12.79 17.55
N TRP A 243 -7.26 11.95 18.51
CA TRP A 243 -7.07 10.49 18.47
C TRP A 243 -8.18 9.73 17.72
N TRP A 244 -7.80 8.69 16.97
CA TRP A 244 -8.72 7.73 16.33
C TRP A 244 -8.09 6.34 16.19
N VAL A 245 -8.88 5.34 15.77
CA VAL A 245 -8.46 3.93 15.72
C VAL A 245 -7.21 3.68 14.88
N GLY A 246 -7.01 4.40 13.77
CA GLY A 246 -5.80 4.27 12.95
C GLY A 246 -4.50 4.57 13.72
N LEU A 247 -4.54 5.56 14.62
CA LEU A 247 -3.41 5.85 15.52
C LEU A 247 -3.25 4.76 16.57
N SER A 248 -4.35 4.26 17.14
CA SER A 248 -4.31 3.16 18.11
C SER A 248 -3.62 1.92 17.52
N MET A 249 -3.97 1.56 16.27
CA MET A 249 -3.32 0.45 15.55
C MET A 249 -1.80 0.62 15.47
N LEU A 250 -1.31 1.82 15.11
CA LEU A 250 0.12 2.07 14.94
C LEU A 250 0.86 2.18 16.27
N HIS A 251 0.29 2.85 17.28
CA HIS A 251 0.92 2.94 18.59
C HIS A 251 1.01 1.59 19.28
N HIS A 252 0.00 0.71 19.14
CA HIS A 252 0.11 -0.68 19.63
C HIS A 252 1.22 -1.43 18.88
N LEU A 253 1.23 -1.38 17.55
CA LEU A 253 2.23 -2.07 16.72
C LEU A 253 3.66 -1.65 17.09
N PHE A 254 3.96 -0.35 17.13
CA PHE A 254 5.33 0.12 17.37
C PHE A 254 5.75 0.08 18.84
N THR A 255 4.81 0.01 19.79
CA THR A 255 5.12 -0.31 21.19
C THR A 255 5.50 -1.78 21.33
N GLN A 256 4.76 -2.68 20.68
CA GLN A 256 5.13 -4.10 20.61
C GLN A 256 6.46 -4.31 19.89
N GLU A 257 6.73 -3.52 18.85
CA GLU A 257 8.00 -3.52 18.14
C GLU A 257 9.17 -3.10 19.01
N HIS A 258 9.04 -1.98 19.73
CA HIS A 258 10.03 -1.56 20.73
C HIS A 258 10.31 -2.66 21.75
N ASN A 259 9.26 -3.29 22.28
CA ASN A 259 9.40 -4.34 23.28
C ASN A 259 10.06 -5.61 22.71
N ALA A 260 9.82 -5.93 21.44
CA ALA A 260 10.49 -7.04 20.74
C ALA A 260 11.98 -6.75 20.50
N ILE A 261 12.32 -5.51 20.15
CA ILE A 261 13.71 -5.05 20.05
C ILE A 261 14.40 -5.13 21.42
N ALA A 262 13.76 -4.64 22.49
CA ALA A 262 14.31 -4.70 23.84
C ALA A 262 14.57 -6.15 24.30
N ASP A 263 13.67 -7.08 23.96
CA ASP A 263 13.86 -8.53 24.21
C ASP A 263 15.05 -9.10 23.43
N MET A 264 15.20 -8.72 22.16
CA MET A 264 16.34 -9.10 21.32
C MET A 264 17.65 -8.58 21.92
N LEU A 265 17.70 -7.31 22.29
CA LEU A 265 18.88 -6.67 22.89
C LEU A 265 19.25 -7.34 24.21
N LYS A 266 18.27 -7.62 25.07
CA LYS A 266 18.49 -8.30 26.35
C LYS A 266 19.01 -9.72 26.15
N ALA A 267 18.52 -10.45 25.14
CA ALA A 267 18.99 -11.80 24.84
C ALA A 267 20.46 -11.82 24.43
N ASN A 268 20.91 -10.82 23.64
CA ASN A 268 22.29 -10.67 23.20
C ASN A 268 23.20 -9.98 24.23
N ASN A 269 22.62 -9.21 25.17
CA ASN A 269 23.31 -8.42 26.17
C ASN A 269 22.75 -8.67 27.60
N PRO A 270 22.89 -9.88 28.17
CA PRO A 270 22.20 -10.29 29.40
C PRO A 270 22.59 -9.55 30.69
N GLY A 271 23.62 -8.67 30.63
CA GLY A 271 24.05 -7.81 31.73
C GLY A 271 23.66 -6.34 31.57
N ALA A 272 22.98 -5.97 30.48
CA ALA A 272 22.57 -4.60 30.22
C ALA A 272 21.54 -4.11 31.24
N SER A 273 21.60 -2.81 31.55
CA SER A 273 20.61 -2.16 32.41
C SER A 273 19.32 -1.85 31.66
N ASP A 274 18.22 -1.62 32.39
CA ASP A 274 16.96 -1.13 31.81
C ASP A 274 17.17 0.11 30.94
N GLN A 275 17.92 1.10 31.45
CA GLN A 275 18.17 2.34 30.74
C GLN A 275 18.94 2.11 29.43
N TRP A 276 19.97 1.26 29.47
CA TRP A 276 20.74 0.93 28.27
C TRP A 276 19.84 0.23 27.23
N LEU A 277 19.04 -0.75 27.64
CA LEU A 277 18.13 -1.47 26.74
C LEU A 277 17.09 -0.52 26.12
N TYR A 278 16.51 0.37 26.93
CA TYR A 278 15.55 1.36 26.48
C TYR A 278 16.15 2.33 25.46
N ASP A 279 17.33 2.87 25.74
CA ASP A 279 17.98 3.87 24.86
C ASP A 279 18.29 3.27 23.48
N HIS A 280 18.81 2.04 23.43
CA HIS A 280 19.11 1.35 22.18
C HIS A 280 17.83 0.91 21.45
N ALA A 281 16.82 0.41 22.18
CA ALA A 281 15.54 0.05 21.58
C ALA A 281 14.81 1.28 20.99
N ARG A 282 14.90 2.45 21.63
CA ARG A 282 14.38 3.72 21.07
C ARG A 282 15.11 4.10 19.79
N LEU A 283 16.45 4.06 19.77
CA LEU A 283 17.25 4.35 18.58
C LEU A 283 16.86 3.47 17.39
N ILE A 284 16.83 2.16 17.59
CA ILE A 284 16.50 1.16 16.56
C ILE A 284 15.08 1.37 16.06
N ASN A 285 14.09 1.51 16.95
CA ASN A 285 12.69 1.64 16.55
C ASN A 285 12.41 2.97 15.84
N ALA A 286 13.03 4.08 16.27
CA ALA A 286 12.96 5.37 15.58
C ALA A 286 13.57 5.29 14.18
N ALA A 287 14.73 4.64 14.04
CA ALA A 287 15.36 4.43 12.74
C ALA A 287 14.57 3.51 11.80
N LEU A 288 13.95 2.47 12.35
CA LEU A 288 13.04 1.59 11.61
C LEU A 288 11.83 2.36 11.08
N MET A 289 11.21 3.23 11.90
CA MET A 289 10.12 4.10 11.45
C MET A 289 10.58 5.08 10.36
N ALA A 290 11.76 5.69 10.51
CA ALA A 290 12.35 6.57 9.51
C ALA A 290 12.62 5.86 8.17
N LYS A 291 13.15 4.63 8.23
CA LYS A 291 13.36 3.77 7.07
C LYS A 291 12.04 3.47 6.37
N ILE A 292 11.06 2.93 7.10
CA ILE A 292 9.74 2.56 6.56
C ILE A 292 9.09 3.76 5.86
N HIS A 293 9.14 4.93 6.48
CA HIS A 293 8.59 6.12 5.85
C HIS A 293 9.33 6.48 4.56
N THR A 294 10.66 6.43 4.60
CA THR A 294 11.54 6.80 3.48
C THR A 294 11.38 5.84 2.29
N VAL A 295 11.48 4.53 2.50
CA VAL A 295 11.58 3.54 1.42
C VAL A 295 10.28 2.78 1.14
N GLU A 296 9.26 2.91 2.00
CA GLU A 296 7.94 2.31 1.78
C GLU A 296 6.83 3.35 1.64
N TRP A 297 6.59 4.22 2.64
CA TRP A 297 5.47 5.16 2.59
C TRP A 297 5.63 6.22 1.48
N THR A 298 6.78 6.87 1.37
CA THR A 298 7.03 7.89 0.34
C THR A 298 6.90 7.30 -1.08
N PRO A 299 7.48 6.13 -1.40
CA PRO A 299 7.27 5.48 -2.70
C PRO A 299 5.86 4.96 -2.94
N ALA A 300 5.03 4.79 -1.90
CA ALA A 300 3.61 4.43 -2.08
C ALA A 300 2.77 5.66 -2.47
N ILE A 301 2.98 6.82 -1.83
CA ILE A 301 2.26 8.05 -2.17
C ILE A 301 2.82 8.73 -3.42
N LEU A 302 4.10 8.51 -3.74
CA LEU A 302 4.75 8.94 -4.99
C LEU A 302 5.16 7.72 -5.81
N ALA A 303 4.18 6.93 -6.25
CA ALA A 303 4.34 5.64 -6.93
C ALA A 303 4.91 5.76 -8.35
N ASN A 304 6.15 6.25 -8.42
CA ASN A 304 6.88 6.52 -9.65
C ASN A 304 8.25 5.83 -9.61
N PRO A 305 8.70 5.17 -10.69
CA PRO A 305 9.97 4.44 -10.70
C PRO A 305 11.21 5.28 -10.38
N VAL A 306 11.21 6.58 -10.71
CA VAL A 306 12.33 7.47 -10.38
C VAL A 306 12.33 7.77 -8.88
N LEU A 307 11.16 8.00 -8.28
CA LEU A 307 11.07 8.35 -6.87
C LEU A 307 11.30 7.14 -5.99
N GLU A 308 10.80 5.97 -6.38
CA GLU A 308 11.18 4.71 -5.74
C GLU A 308 12.70 4.56 -5.71
N ARG A 309 13.38 4.80 -6.84
CA ARG A 309 14.85 4.76 -6.87
C ARG A 309 15.51 5.89 -6.07
N ALA A 310 14.95 7.10 -6.09
CA ALA A 310 15.50 8.26 -5.38
C ALA A 310 15.43 8.07 -3.86
N MET A 311 14.30 7.59 -3.34
CA MET A 311 14.12 7.35 -1.93
C MET A 311 14.98 6.17 -1.44
N TYR A 312 15.11 5.10 -2.25
CA TYR A 312 16.09 4.05 -1.98
C TYR A 312 17.52 4.59 -1.96
N ALA A 313 17.84 5.53 -2.85
CA ALA A 313 19.15 6.17 -2.87
C ALA A 313 19.37 7.09 -1.66
N ASN A 314 18.34 7.75 -1.14
CA ASN A 314 18.48 8.53 0.10
C ASN A 314 18.86 7.63 1.29
N TRP A 315 18.41 6.37 1.34
CA TRP A 315 18.75 5.45 2.43
C TRP A 315 20.05 4.66 2.18
N TRP A 316 20.18 4.00 1.03
CA TRP A 316 21.29 3.08 0.71
C TRP A 316 22.25 3.58 -0.37
N GLY A 317 22.07 4.81 -0.87
CA GLY A 317 22.78 5.29 -2.05
C GLY A 317 22.38 4.57 -3.33
N LEU A 318 23.04 4.91 -4.43
CA LEU A 318 22.77 4.32 -5.75
C LEU A 318 23.08 2.81 -5.82
N GLY A 319 23.72 2.22 -4.81
CA GLY A 319 23.86 0.76 -4.68
C GLY A 319 22.52 0.07 -4.44
N GLY A 320 21.64 0.71 -3.67
CA GLY A 320 20.29 0.24 -3.33
C GLY A 320 20.23 -0.90 -2.32
N ASP A 321 21.34 -1.18 -1.62
CA ASP A 321 21.43 -2.13 -0.52
C ASP A 321 22.55 -1.72 0.46
N ARG A 322 22.51 -2.29 1.66
CA ARG A 322 23.48 -2.06 2.74
C ARG A 322 24.91 -2.37 2.32
N ASP A 323 25.17 -3.57 1.79
CA ASP A 323 26.53 -4.02 1.45
C ASP A 323 27.26 -3.04 0.50
N LYS A 324 26.56 -2.53 -0.51
CA LYS A 324 27.13 -1.55 -1.45
C LYS A 324 27.28 -0.18 -0.82
N ARG A 325 26.34 0.24 0.04
CA ARG A 325 26.43 1.49 0.79
C ARG A 325 27.69 1.48 1.64
N ASP A 326 27.80 0.49 2.51
CA ASP A 326 28.87 0.34 3.50
C ASP A 326 30.23 0.22 2.77
N LYS A 327 30.31 -0.61 1.72
CA LYS A 327 31.53 -0.70 0.90
C LYS A 327 31.93 0.64 0.26
N PHE A 328 30.97 1.41 -0.25
CA PHE A 328 31.29 2.68 -0.90
C PHE A 328 31.75 3.73 0.13
N GLN A 329 31.17 3.70 1.33
CA GLN A 329 31.59 4.52 2.47
C GLN A 329 33.02 4.13 2.91
N ASP A 330 33.31 2.82 3.03
CA ASP A 330 34.66 2.30 3.31
C ASP A 330 35.69 2.69 2.23
N ASP A 331 35.33 2.55 0.95
CA ASP A 331 36.20 2.92 -0.19
C ASP A 331 36.50 4.44 -0.17
N LEU A 332 35.52 5.27 0.20
CA LEU A 332 35.72 6.70 0.43
C LEU A 332 36.63 6.95 1.63
N ASP A 333 36.52 6.18 2.71
CA ASP A 333 37.37 6.30 3.91
C ASP A 333 38.81 5.95 3.59
N GLU A 334 39.04 4.87 2.84
CA GLU A 334 40.37 4.51 2.37
C GLU A 334 40.93 5.56 1.42
N LEU A 335 40.12 6.12 0.51
CA LEU A 335 40.54 7.19 -0.39
C LEU A 335 40.98 8.43 0.39
N ASN A 336 40.16 8.90 1.34
CA ASN A 336 40.43 10.12 2.10
C ASN A 336 41.64 9.98 3.02
N ASN A 337 41.81 8.82 3.67
CA ASN A 337 42.99 8.54 4.47
C ASN A 337 44.28 8.46 3.62
N ASN A 338 44.17 8.20 2.31
CA ASN A 338 45.29 8.09 1.37
C ASN A 338 45.42 9.29 0.39
N LEU A 339 44.59 10.34 0.50
CA LEU A 339 44.58 11.50 -0.40
C LEU A 339 45.92 12.24 -0.48
N GLY A 340 46.74 12.16 0.58
CA GLY A 340 48.12 12.69 0.59
C GLY A 340 49.06 12.05 -0.43
N GLU A 341 48.78 10.83 -0.91
CA GLU A 341 49.62 10.09 -1.87
C GLU A 341 49.09 10.14 -3.32
N LEU A 342 47.80 10.44 -3.53
CA LEU A 342 47.10 10.33 -4.83
C LEU A 342 46.84 11.67 -5.55
N GLY A 343 47.15 12.82 -4.94
CA GLY A 343 46.85 14.17 -5.47
C GLY A 343 47.44 14.50 -6.85
N GLY A 344 48.36 13.69 -7.37
CA GLY A 344 48.91 13.81 -8.73
C GLY A 344 48.04 13.20 -9.85
N ILE A 345 47.16 12.25 -9.53
CA ILE A 345 46.35 11.51 -10.52
C ILE A 345 45.03 12.24 -10.81
N PHE A 346 44.40 12.83 -9.79
CA PHE A 346 43.14 13.56 -9.92
C PHE A 346 43.30 14.86 -10.75
N ASN A 347 44.43 15.56 -10.59
CA ASN A 347 44.81 16.69 -11.44
C ASN A 347 44.99 16.32 -12.94
N LEU A 348 45.30 15.06 -13.26
CA LEU A 348 45.47 14.60 -14.64
C LEU A 348 44.12 14.33 -15.33
N LEU A 349 43.06 14.09 -14.55
CA LEU A 349 41.71 13.78 -15.04
C LEU A 349 40.75 14.98 -14.99
N GLY A 350 41.21 16.14 -14.52
CA GLY A 350 40.39 17.35 -14.42
C GLY A 350 39.29 17.26 -13.36
N ILE A 351 39.49 16.42 -12.34
CA ILE A 351 38.63 16.30 -11.16
C ILE A 351 39.25 17.21 -10.10
N ASP A 352 38.50 18.24 -9.66
CA ASP A 352 38.98 19.18 -8.63
C ASP A 352 39.30 18.44 -7.33
N ASN A 353 40.43 18.79 -6.73
CA ASN A 353 41.06 18.10 -5.59
C ASN A 353 40.39 18.41 -4.23
N ASP A 354 39.12 18.78 -4.20
CA ASP A 354 38.45 19.24 -2.96
C ASP A 354 37.75 18.13 -2.15
N LEU A 355 38.01 16.86 -2.48
CA LEU A 355 37.48 15.70 -1.75
C LEU A 355 38.07 15.53 -0.32
N GLY A 356 38.99 16.40 0.09
CA GLY A 356 39.80 16.22 1.29
C GLY A 356 39.39 16.99 2.53
N GLN A 357 38.65 18.11 2.43
CA GLN A 357 38.27 18.95 3.59
C GLN A 357 37.00 19.81 3.38
N GLY A 358 36.14 19.47 2.41
CA GLY A 358 34.93 20.23 2.08
C GLY A 358 33.62 19.56 2.51
N ASP A 359 32.55 20.35 2.61
CA ASP A 359 31.17 19.92 2.88
C ASP A 359 30.75 18.73 2.00
N THR A 360 30.03 17.78 2.58
CA THR A 360 29.48 16.59 1.89
C THR A 360 28.66 17.04 0.66
N SER A 361 29.13 16.74 -0.55
CA SER A 361 28.45 17.16 -1.77
C SER A 361 27.16 16.35 -2.02
N SER A 362 26.18 16.95 -2.71
CA SER A 362 24.96 16.23 -3.16
C SER A 362 25.24 14.98 -3.99
N ILE A 363 26.41 14.90 -4.64
CA ILE A 363 26.88 13.73 -5.41
C ILE A 363 27.31 12.59 -4.48
N GLU A 364 27.99 12.90 -3.37
CA GLU A 364 28.36 11.92 -2.34
C GLU A 364 27.10 11.32 -1.71
N HIS A 365 26.14 12.16 -1.31
CA HIS A 365 24.83 11.72 -0.82
C HIS A 365 24.06 10.85 -1.82
N ALA A 366 24.16 11.16 -3.13
CA ALA A 366 23.51 10.33 -4.14
C ALA A 366 24.17 8.95 -4.26
N LEU A 367 25.50 8.88 -4.19
CA LEU A 367 26.25 7.64 -4.38
C LEU A 367 26.25 6.76 -3.13
N ALA A 368 26.48 7.36 -1.96
CA ALA A 368 26.67 6.71 -0.67
C ALA A 368 25.40 6.67 0.20
N GLY A 369 24.34 7.39 -0.19
CA GLY A 369 23.17 7.59 0.66
C GLY A 369 23.34 8.74 1.66
N LEU A 370 22.22 9.18 2.23
CA LEU A 370 22.21 10.13 3.36
C LEU A 370 22.48 9.40 4.68
N VAL A 371 21.95 8.19 4.83
CA VAL A 371 22.11 7.39 6.05
C VAL A 371 23.51 6.78 6.10
N GLY A 372 24.17 6.88 7.25
CA GLY A 372 25.57 6.50 7.46
C GLY A 372 26.58 7.49 6.88
N SER A 373 26.15 8.71 6.49
CA SER A 373 27.11 9.74 6.10
C SER A 373 28.01 10.13 7.27
N ARG A 374 29.23 10.59 6.98
CA ARG A 374 30.28 10.78 8.00
C ARG A 374 29.99 11.88 9.00
N THR A 375 29.31 12.92 8.57
CA THR A 375 29.02 14.11 9.36
C THR A 375 27.60 14.58 9.06
N PRO A 376 26.85 15.01 10.08
CA PRO A 376 25.61 15.72 9.82
C PRO A 376 25.92 17.01 9.06
N ASN A 377 25.09 17.35 8.08
CA ASN A 377 25.22 18.58 7.30
C ASN A 377 23.91 19.36 7.31
N ASN A 378 23.91 20.46 8.06
CA ASN A 378 22.78 21.38 8.14
C ASN A 378 22.87 22.58 7.18
N TYR A 379 23.90 22.60 6.31
CA TYR A 379 24.14 23.64 5.31
C TYR A 379 24.25 25.04 5.92
N GLY A 380 24.83 25.12 7.12
CA GLY A 380 25.07 26.38 7.84
C GLY A 380 23.80 27.00 8.47
N VAL A 381 22.67 26.31 8.40
CA VAL A 381 21.41 26.72 9.04
C VAL A 381 21.04 25.63 10.05
N PRO A 382 20.85 25.93 11.34
CA PRO A 382 20.42 24.94 12.32
C PRO A 382 19.14 24.22 11.92
N TYR A 383 19.05 22.94 12.24
CA TYR A 383 17.91 22.10 11.89
C TYR A 383 16.68 22.41 12.75
N THR A 384 15.64 22.87 12.08
CA THR A 384 14.26 22.90 12.55
C THR A 384 13.35 22.50 11.39
N LEU A 385 12.18 21.97 11.72
CA LEU A 385 11.08 21.87 10.76
C LEU A 385 10.48 23.27 10.56
N THR A 386 9.77 23.45 9.44
CA THR A 386 9.31 24.78 9.01
C THR A 386 7.80 24.90 9.00
N GLU A 387 7.30 26.14 9.04
CA GLU A 387 5.86 26.42 8.88
C GLU A 387 5.34 25.94 7.52
N GLU A 388 6.14 26.05 6.46
CA GLU A 388 5.78 25.55 5.14
C GLU A 388 5.69 24.02 5.10
N PHE A 389 6.55 23.34 5.88
CA PHE A 389 6.47 21.89 6.06
C PHE A 389 5.15 21.48 6.72
N VAL A 390 4.71 22.22 7.74
CA VAL A 390 3.41 22.02 8.39
C VAL A 390 2.27 22.17 7.38
N SER A 391 2.29 23.23 6.56
CA SER A 391 1.24 23.48 5.56
C SER A 391 1.13 22.38 4.50
N VAL A 392 2.25 21.87 3.96
CA VAL A 392 2.20 20.83 2.91
C VAL A 392 1.81 19.46 3.44
N TYR A 393 1.84 19.23 4.76
CA TYR A 393 1.39 18.01 5.43
C TYR A 393 -0.07 18.07 5.93
N ARG A 394 -0.83 19.12 5.59
CA ARG A 394 -2.29 19.20 5.82
C ARG A 394 -3.06 18.25 4.87
N MET A 395 -2.89 16.95 5.09
CA MET A 395 -3.35 15.86 4.23
C MET A 395 -4.69 15.25 4.66
N HIS A 396 -5.53 16.01 5.36
CA HIS A 396 -6.85 15.58 5.85
C HIS A 396 -7.78 14.94 4.79
N PRO A 397 -7.75 15.29 3.48
CA PRO A 397 -8.52 14.58 2.46
C PRO A 397 -8.24 13.07 2.36
N LEU A 398 -7.11 12.57 2.90
CA LEU A 398 -6.81 11.14 2.97
C LEU A 398 -7.78 10.36 3.88
N LEU A 399 -8.42 11.01 4.86
CA LEU A 399 -9.38 10.36 5.75
C LEU A 399 -10.67 9.98 5.01
N ARG A 400 -11.30 8.89 5.39
CA ARG A 400 -12.63 8.48 4.89
C ARG A 400 -13.72 8.98 5.83
N ASP A 401 -14.97 8.98 5.38
CA ASP A 401 -16.12 9.28 6.26
C ASP A 401 -16.46 8.07 7.13
N GLU A 402 -16.19 6.85 6.63
CA GLU A 402 -16.39 5.58 7.31
C GLU A 402 -15.20 4.62 7.17
N ILE A 403 -15.06 3.74 8.15
CA ILE A 403 -14.25 2.52 8.09
C ILE A 403 -15.15 1.38 7.63
N LYS A 404 -14.73 0.70 6.57
CA LYS A 404 -15.33 -0.55 6.13
C LYS A 404 -14.57 -1.70 6.73
N VAL A 405 -15.23 -2.55 7.51
CA VAL A 405 -14.64 -3.71 8.16
C VAL A 405 -14.91 -4.96 7.33
N TYR A 406 -13.87 -5.78 7.18
CA TYR A 406 -13.90 -7.01 6.41
C TYR A 406 -13.36 -8.17 7.24
N ASP A 407 -13.94 -9.34 7.05
CA ASP A 407 -13.29 -10.58 7.48
C ASP A 407 -12.02 -10.84 6.69
N ILE A 408 -11.00 -11.41 7.35
CA ILE A 408 -9.71 -11.67 6.73
C ILE A 408 -9.88 -12.56 5.50
N GLY A 409 -9.46 -12.04 4.35
CA GLY A 409 -9.58 -12.70 3.05
C GLY A 409 -10.89 -12.40 2.31
N SER A 410 -11.88 -11.77 2.94
CA SER A 410 -13.10 -11.28 2.29
C SER A 410 -12.86 -9.93 1.62
N ASN A 411 -13.76 -9.53 0.72
CA ASN A 411 -13.89 -8.15 0.25
C ASN A 411 -15.36 -7.70 0.25
N VAL A 412 -16.19 -8.43 0.98
CA VAL A 412 -17.57 -8.06 1.30
C VAL A 412 -17.54 -7.37 2.65
N VAL A 413 -18.12 -6.18 2.71
CA VAL A 413 -18.21 -5.39 3.94
C VAL A 413 -19.07 -6.13 4.96
N ASP A 414 -18.52 -6.38 6.15
CA ASP A 414 -19.25 -6.96 7.28
C ASP A 414 -20.01 -5.87 8.05
N GLU A 415 -19.32 -4.75 8.33
CA GLU A 415 -19.89 -3.57 8.98
C GLU A 415 -19.21 -2.28 8.51
N GLU A 416 -19.95 -1.17 8.56
CA GLU A 416 -19.45 0.18 8.30
C GLU A 416 -19.54 1.02 9.57
N ILE A 417 -18.44 1.65 9.95
CA ILE A 417 -18.31 2.42 11.19
C ILE A 417 -17.94 3.84 10.83
N LEU A 418 -18.74 4.83 11.24
CA LEU A 418 -18.43 6.23 10.96
C LEU A 418 -17.14 6.62 11.65
N LEU A 419 -16.25 7.36 10.97
CA LEU A 419 -14.93 7.65 11.52
C LEU A 419 -14.98 8.43 12.84
N GLN A 420 -16.01 9.26 13.02
CA GLN A 420 -16.27 9.99 14.26
C GLN A 420 -16.53 9.08 15.47
N ASP A 421 -17.02 7.86 15.26
CA ASP A 421 -17.32 6.85 16.28
C ASP A 421 -16.10 5.95 16.57
N THR A 422 -14.93 6.34 16.06
CA THR A 422 -13.65 5.63 16.24
C THR A 422 -12.64 6.45 17.03
N ARG A 423 -13.10 7.56 17.62
CA ARG A 423 -12.27 8.59 18.24
C ARG A 423 -12.07 8.35 19.72
N ASN A 424 -10.95 8.84 20.25
CA ASN A 424 -10.64 8.78 21.68
C ASN A 424 -10.77 7.35 22.25
N GLY A 425 -11.48 7.16 23.37
CA GLY A 425 -11.67 5.84 24.00
C GLY A 425 -12.37 4.80 23.13
N ASP A 426 -13.26 5.23 22.21
CA ASP A 426 -13.96 4.32 21.29
C ASP A 426 -12.98 3.57 20.37
N ALA A 427 -11.78 4.14 20.15
CA ALA A 427 -10.72 3.49 19.39
C ALA A 427 -10.26 2.16 20.02
N GLU A 428 -10.07 2.13 21.35
CA GLU A 428 -9.59 0.96 22.08
C GLU A 428 -10.70 -0.10 22.25
N ASP A 429 -11.95 0.35 22.40
CA ASP A 429 -13.12 -0.52 22.35
C ASP A 429 -13.20 -1.19 20.99
N LEU A 430 -12.97 -0.45 19.90
CA LEU A 430 -13.00 -0.99 18.54
C LEU A 430 -11.88 -2.01 18.27
N LEU A 431 -10.65 -1.76 18.75
CA LEU A 431 -9.56 -2.75 18.69
C LEU A 431 -9.93 -4.07 19.39
N THR A 432 -10.80 -4.01 20.40
CA THR A 432 -11.29 -5.15 21.16
C THR A 432 -12.43 -5.88 20.45
N ASP A 433 -13.44 -5.12 20.04
CA ASP A 433 -14.71 -5.66 19.53
C ASP A 433 -14.58 -6.20 18.11
N VAL A 434 -13.88 -5.47 17.22
CA VAL A 434 -13.61 -5.90 15.85
C VAL A 434 -12.41 -6.83 15.79
N GLY A 435 -11.39 -6.57 16.61
CA GLY A 435 -10.12 -7.28 16.59
C GLY A 435 -9.10 -6.66 15.63
N GLN A 436 -7.87 -6.53 16.11
CA GLN A 436 -6.79 -5.82 15.40
C GLN A 436 -6.45 -6.43 14.03
N ASP A 437 -6.42 -7.77 13.91
CA ASP A 437 -6.14 -8.43 12.63
C ASP A 437 -7.15 -8.02 11.53
N ARG A 438 -8.46 -7.98 11.86
CA ARG A 438 -9.52 -7.57 10.93
C ARG A 438 -9.38 -6.11 10.54
N LEU A 439 -9.04 -5.22 11.47
CA LEU A 439 -8.80 -3.80 11.18
C LEU A 439 -7.59 -3.60 10.27
N TRP A 440 -6.46 -4.26 10.56
CA TRP A 440 -5.27 -4.22 9.70
C TRP A 440 -5.56 -4.71 8.28
N TYR A 441 -6.28 -5.83 8.17
CA TYR A 441 -6.73 -6.34 6.87
C TYR A 441 -7.61 -5.31 6.14
N SER A 442 -8.61 -4.77 6.82
CA SER A 442 -9.57 -3.82 6.29
C SER A 442 -8.90 -2.54 5.78
N PHE A 443 -7.96 -2.00 6.55
CA PHE A 443 -7.19 -0.82 6.16
C PHE A 443 -6.24 -1.14 5.00
N GLY A 444 -5.69 -2.36 4.95
CA GLY A 444 -4.78 -2.82 3.91
C GLY A 444 -5.41 -2.95 2.51
N ILE A 445 -6.72 -3.25 2.45
CA ILE A 445 -7.47 -3.40 1.18
C ILE A 445 -8.32 -2.17 0.82
N THR A 446 -8.47 -1.21 1.73
CA THR A 446 -9.31 -0.02 1.52
C THR A 446 -8.47 1.16 1.04
N HIS A 447 -8.92 1.89 0.02
CA HIS A 447 -8.25 3.10 -0.43
C HIS A 447 -8.58 4.33 0.44
N PRO A 448 -7.62 5.22 0.72
CA PRO A 448 -7.89 6.51 1.35
C PRO A 448 -8.43 7.51 0.31
N GLY A 449 -8.80 8.71 0.76
CA GLY A 449 -9.17 9.78 -0.17
C GLY A 449 -7.95 10.38 -0.89
N ALA A 450 -8.14 10.86 -2.12
CA ALA A 450 -7.14 11.59 -2.88
C ALA A 450 -6.94 13.03 -2.36
N LEU A 451 -5.71 13.52 -2.40
CA LEU A 451 -5.37 14.92 -2.09
C LEU A 451 -5.74 15.83 -3.27
N THR A 452 -7.04 16.14 -3.34
CA THR A 452 -7.63 17.03 -4.35
C THR A 452 -8.70 17.91 -3.72
N LEU A 453 -9.04 19.03 -4.36
CA LEU A 453 -10.25 19.77 -4.05
C LEU A 453 -11.51 18.90 -4.21
N ASN A 454 -12.59 19.31 -3.54
CA ASN A 454 -13.85 18.59 -3.44
C ASN A 454 -13.66 17.15 -2.94
N ASN A 455 -12.89 16.96 -1.87
CA ASN A 455 -12.63 15.65 -1.27
C ASN A 455 -12.29 15.67 0.23
N TYR A 456 -12.43 16.81 0.91
CA TYR A 456 -12.23 16.95 2.35
C TYR A 456 -13.42 16.35 3.10
N PRO A 457 -13.24 15.43 4.09
CA PRO A 457 -14.33 14.75 4.77
C PRO A 457 -15.34 15.71 5.42
N ASP A 458 -16.62 15.43 5.24
CA ASP A 458 -17.68 16.35 5.68
C ASP A 458 -17.84 16.36 7.20
N PHE A 459 -17.51 15.25 7.88
CA PHE A 459 -17.52 15.19 9.35
C PHE A 459 -16.44 16.08 9.99
N LEU A 460 -15.28 16.27 9.34
CA LEU A 460 -14.22 17.18 9.83
C LEU A 460 -14.56 18.65 9.66
N ARG A 461 -15.43 18.96 8.69
CA ARG A 461 -15.93 20.31 8.43
C ARG A 461 -17.04 20.71 9.40
N ASN A 462 -17.64 19.76 10.11
CA ASN A 462 -18.77 19.97 11.02
C ASN A 462 -18.54 19.19 12.32
N LEU A 463 -17.31 19.18 12.79
CA LEU A 463 -16.89 18.34 13.90
C LEU A 463 -17.30 18.96 15.23
N SER A 464 -18.14 18.27 15.99
CA SER A 464 -18.49 18.73 17.33
C SER A 464 -17.40 18.34 18.32
N MET A 465 -16.85 19.32 19.03
CA MET A 465 -15.78 19.13 20.01
C MET A 465 -16.29 19.50 21.41
N PRO A 466 -16.24 18.58 22.39
CA PRO A 466 -16.60 18.89 23.77
C PRO A 466 -15.86 20.13 24.30
N LEU A 467 -16.60 21.02 24.96
CA LEU A 467 -16.10 22.29 25.55
C LEU A 467 -15.59 23.36 24.55
N ILE A 468 -15.36 23.01 23.28
CA ILE A 468 -14.93 23.93 22.22
C ILE A 468 -16.13 24.37 21.37
N GLY A 469 -17.04 23.45 21.03
CA GLY A 469 -18.15 23.67 20.11
C GLY A 469 -17.91 23.04 18.73
N ASP A 470 -18.71 23.42 17.75
CA ASP A 470 -18.57 22.91 16.38
C ASP A 470 -17.42 23.61 15.66
N ILE A 471 -16.53 22.82 15.06
CA ILE A 471 -15.36 23.30 14.32
C ILE A 471 -15.39 22.82 12.88
N ASP A 472 -14.71 23.57 12.01
CA ASP A 472 -14.46 23.23 10.62
C ASP A 472 -12.95 23.16 10.39
N MET A 473 -12.42 21.93 10.30
CA MET A 473 -10.99 21.73 10.11
C MET A 473 -10.47 22.26 8.77
N ALA A 474 -11.27 22.25 7.70
CA ALA A 474 -10.85 22.79 6.42
C ALA A 474 -10.74 24.33 6.48
N ALA A 475 -11.69 24.98 7.16
CA ALA A 475 -11.62 26.42 7.42
C ALA A 475 -10.46 26.78 8.35
N ILE A 476 -10.24 25.99 9.40
CA ILE A 476 -9.11 26.16 10.33
C ILE A 476 -7.78 26.02 9.60
N ASP A 477 -7.60 24.99 8.78
CA ASP A 477 -6.37 24.76 8.01
C ASP A 477 -6.01 25.96 7.14
N VAL A 478 -6.97 26.48 6.37
CA VAL A 478 -6.81 27.68 5.56
C VAL A 478 -6.45 28.90 6.43
N LEU A 479 -7.14 29.07 7.56
CA LEU A 479 -6.90 30.18 8.46
C LEU A 479 -5.52 30.11 9.12
N ARG A 480 -5.02 28.91 9.44
CA ARG A 480 -3.71 28.73 10.08
C ARG A 480 -2.56 29.12 9.16
N ASP A 481 -2.64 28.78 7.87
CA ASP A 481 -1.62 29.21 6.91
C ASP A 481 -1.56 30.75 6.85
N ARG A 482 -2.71 31.41 6.80
CA ARG A 482 -2.81 32.89 6.82
C ARG A 482 -2.33 33.51 8.14
N GLU A 483 -2.72 32.93 9.27
CA GLU A 483 -2.36 33.40 10.61
C GLU A 483 -0.86 33.29 10.85
N ARG A 484 -0.23 32.20 10.40
CA ARG A 484 1.19 31.91 10.64
C ARG A 484 2.10 32.51 9.59
N GLY A 485 1.57 33.32 8.68
CA GLY A 485 2.34 34.02 7.66
C GLY A 485 2.96 33.09 6.63
N VAL A 486 2.35 31.93 6.36
CA VAL A 486 2.73 31.14 5.18
C VAL A 486 2.23 31.89 3.95
N PRO A 487 3.09 32.20 2.96
CA PRO A 487 2.68 32.97 1.80
C PRO A 487 1.51 32.28 1.08
N ARG A 488 0.57 33.06 0.53
CA ARG A 488 -0.48 32.55 -0.36
C ARG A 488 0.16 31.83 -1.55
N TYR A 489 -0.60 30.96 -2.20
CA TYR A 489 -0.06 29.93 -3.08
C TYR A 489 0.84 30.45 -4.21
N ASN A 490 0.45 31.56 -4.88
CA ASN A 490 1.25 32.05 -6.01
C ASN A 490 2.57 32.69 -5.56
N GLU A 491 2.56 33.33 -4.39
CA GLU A 491 3.78 33.86 -3.77
C GLU A 491 4.66 32.73 -3.26
N PHE A 492 4.08 31.73 -2.59
CA PHE A 492 4.78 30.52 -2.19
C PHE A 492 5.56 29.93 -3.38
N ARG A 493 4.89 29.72 -4.53
CA ARG A 493 5.55 29.21 -5.75
C ARG A 493 6.76 30.03 -6.15
N ARG A 494 6.70 31.37 -6.08
CA ARG A 494 7.85 32.23 -6.41
C ARG A 494 9.02 32.00 -5.46
N GLN A 495 8.72 31.90 -4.16
CA GLN A 495 9.73 31.73 -3.11
C GLN A 495 10.50 30.41 -3.24
N ILE A 496 9.86 29.35 -3.76
CA ILE A 496 10.52 28.06 -4.04
C ILE A 496 10.94 27.89 -5.51
N GLY A 497 11.10 28.99 -6.26
CA GLY A 497 11.64 28.98 -7.62
C GLY A 497 10.70 28.45 -8.71
N LEU A 498 9.43 28.18 -8.39
CA LEU A 498 8.42 27.75 -9.36
C LEU A 498 7.83 28.94 -10.12
N LYS A 499 7.36 28.67 -11.34
CA LYS A 499 6.68 29.70 -12.14
C LYS A 499 5.33 30.04 -11.50
N PRO A 500 5.03 31.34 -11.30
CA PRO A 500 3.71 31.75 -10.84
C PRO A 500 2.66 31.48 -11.92
N LEU A 501 1.44 31.27 -11.47
CA LEU A 501 0.26 31.15 -12.30
C LEU A 501 -0.25 32.54 -12.69
N THR A 502 -0.91 32.61 -13.85
CA THR A 502 -1.51 33.82 -14.40
C THR A 502 -3.03 33.74 -14.53
N SER A 503 -3.60 32.53 -14.38
CA SER A 503 -5.04 32.30 -14.38
C SER A 503 -5.41 30.99 -13.69
N PHE A 504 -6.67 30.86 -13.26
CA PHE A 504 -7.20 29.67 -12.58
C PHE A 504 -7.28 28.43 -13.50
N GLU A 505 -7.39 28.62 -14.81
CA GLU A 505 -7.36 27.52 -15.80
C GLU A 505 -6.04 26.76 -15.82
N GLN A 506 -4.97 27.31 -15.22
CA GLN A 506 -3.70 26.61 -15.09
C GLN A 506 -3.68 25.62 -13.91
N LEU A 507 -4.66 25.69 -12.99
CA LEU A 507 -4.79 24.76 -11.87
C LEU A 507 -5.59 23.52 -12.25
N SER A 508 -6.75 23.73 -12.86
CA SER A 508 -7.71 22.67 -13.15
C SER A 508 -8.35 22.83 -14.53
N SER A 509 -8.60 21.69 -15.18
CA SER A 509 -9.35 21.57 -16.42
C SER A 509 -10.88 21.52 -16.22
N ASP A 510 -11.36 21.38 -14.98
CA ASP A 510 -12.79 21.36 -14.63
C ASP A 510 -13.39 22.79 -14.71
N PRO A 511 -14.29 23.07 -15.68
CA PRO A 511 -14.86 24.40 -15.84
C PRO A 511 -15.70 24.89 -14.65
N GLN A 512 -16.33 23.97 -13.91
CA GLN A 512 -17.15 24.35 -12.75
C GLN A 512 -16.25 24.76 -11.58
N LEU A 513 -15.24 23.94 -11.26
CA LEU A 513 -14.25 24.28 -10.22
C LEU A 513 -13.52 25.59 -10.55
N VAL A 514 -13.14 25.82 -11.81
CA VAL A 514 -12.53 27.09 -12.23
C VAL A 514 -13.48 28.27 -12.02
N ALA A 515 -14.78 28.11 -12.34
CA ALA A 515 -15.77 29.17 -12.10
C ALA A 515 -15.93 29.47 -10.60
N ASP A 516 -15.96 28.43 -9.76
CA ASP A 516 -16.09 28.55 -8.31
C ASP A 516 -14.86 29.23 -7.70
N LEU A 517 -13.65 28.84 -8.10
CA LEU A 517 -12.40 29.50 -7.71
C LEU A 517 -12.39 30.98 -8.10
N LYS A 518 -12.80 31.31 -9.34
CA LYS A 518 -12.90 32.70 -9.79
C LYS A 518 -13.92 33.50 -9.00
N SER A 519 -15.04 32.89 -8.64
CA SER A 519 -16.04 33.56 -7.80
C SER A 519 -15.50 33.83 -6.40
N LEU A 520 -14.94 32.80 -5.76
CA LEU A 520 -14.43 32.84 -4.38
C LEU A 520 -13.28 33.82 -4.20
N TYR A 521 -12.34 33.85 -5.15
CA TYR A 521 -11.15 34.69 -5.10
C TYR A 521 -11.27 35.97 -5.94
N ASN A 522 -12.48 36.39 -6.31
CA ASN A 522 -12.72 37.58 -7.15
C ASN A 522 -11.92 37.61 -8.46
N ASN A 523 -11.63 36.44 -9.02
CA ASN A 523 -10.78 36.23 -10.19
C ASN A 523 -9.36 36.80 -10.04
N ASP A 524 -8.89 36.94 -8.80
CA ASP A 524 -7.51 37.30 -8.46
C ASP A 524 -6.70 36.05 -8.10
N ILE A 525 -5.79 35.65 -8.98
CA ILE A 525 -4.95 34.45 -8.81
C ILE A 525 -3.92 34.62 -7.68
N GLU A 526 -3.61 35.84 -7.23
CA GLU A 526 -2.68 36.07 -6.12
C GLU A 526 -3.31 35.77 -4.75
N MET A 527 -4.64 35.81 -4.67
CA MET A 527 -5.38 35.61 -3.42
C MET A 527 -5.61 34.13 -3.06
N ILE A 528 -5.24 33.19 -3.94
CA ILE A 528 -5.50 31.77 -3.71
C ILE A 528 -4.72 31.24 -2.50
N ASP A 529 -5.43 30.58 -1.59
CA ASP A 529 -4.86 29.96 -0.40
C ASP A 529 -3.86 28.85 -0.76
N THR A 530 -2.82 28.71 0.04
CA THR A 530 -1.76 27.71 -0.16
C THR A 530 -2.30 26.29 -0.19
N LEU A 531 -3.07 25.89 0.83
CA LEU A 531 -3.74 24.59 0.82
C LEU A 531 -4.66 24.39 -0.39
N VAL A 532 -5.43 25.41 -0.77
CA VAL A 532 -6.34 25.33 -1.93
C VAL A 532 -5.55 25.11 -3.21
N GLY A 533 -4.50 25.89 -3.45
CA GLY A 533 -3.66 25.76 -4.63
C GLY A 533 -2.98 24.39 -4.71
N GLN A 534 -2.44 23.88 -3.61
CA GLN A 534 -1.82 22.56 -3.54
C GLN A 534 -2.81 21.42 -3.88
N LEU A 535 -4.02 21.48 -3.33
CA LEU A 535 -5.08 20.51 -3.64
C LEU A 535 -5.63 20.67 -5.06
N ALA A 536 -5.54 21.87 -5.64
CA ALA A 536 -6.01 22.16 -6.99
C ALA A 536 -5.01 21.78 -8.10
N GLU A 537 -3.72 21.56 -7.80
CA GLU A 537 -2.71 21.18 -8.81
C GLU A 537 -3.06 19.85 -9.48
N GLU A 538 -3.71 19.90 -10.65
CA GLU A 538 -4.12 18.70 -11.40
C GLU A 538 -2.96 18.05 -12.15
N THR A 539 -2.01 18.86 -12.64
CA THR A 539 -0.89 18.35 -13.45
C THR A 539 0.17 17.69 -12.56
N ARG A 540 0.23 16.36 -12.59
CA ARG A 540 1.16 15.54 -11.79
C ARG A 540 1.79 14.44 -12.64
N PRO A 541 3.02 14.00 -12.36
CA PRO A 541 3.54 12.75 -12.89
C PRO A 541 2.64 11.57 -12.50
N GLU A 542 2.62 10.52 -13.32
CA GLU A 542 1.88 9.30 -12.99
C GLU A 542 2.36 8.73 -11.64
N GLY A 543 1.39 8.38 -10.79
CA GLY A 543 1.60 7.80 -9.46
C GLY A 543 1.76 8.81 -8.31
N PHE A 544 1.77 10.13 -8.58
CA PHE A 544 1.94 11.15 -7.54
C PHE A 544 0.63 11.47 -6.79
N GLY A 545 0.68 11.37 -5.47
CA GLY A 545 -0.43 11.71 -4.58
C GLY A 545 -0.66 13.21 -4.41
N PHE A 546 0.34 14.06 -4.65
CA PHE A 546 0.27 15.52 -4.55
C PHE A 546 1.10 16.24 -5.63
N GLY A 547 0.92 17.56 -5.75
CA GLY A 547 1.47 18.38 -6.82
C GLY A 547 2.92 18.85 -6.64
N GLU A 548 3.41 19.66 -7.59
CA GLU A 548 4.79 20.14 -7.67
C GLU A 548 5.16 20.99 -6.46
N THR A 549 4.23 21.83 -6.00
CA THR A 549 4.50 22.80 -4.93
C THR A 549 4.82 22.10 -3.62
N SER A 550 3.97 21.14 -3.20
CA SER A 550 4.22 20.32 -2.03
C SER A 550 5.49 19.48 -2.22
N PHE A 551 5.71 18.93 -3.42
CA PHE A 551 6.88 18.11 -3.71
C PHE A 551 8.21 18.84 -3.45
N GLN A 552 8.37 20.10 -3.86
CA GLN A 552 9.63 20.84 -3.61
C GLN A 552 9.97 20.92 -2.12
N ILE A 553 8.97 21.21 -1.27
CA ILE A 553 9.15 21.23 0.19
C ILE A 553 9.49 19.84 0.73
N PHE A 554 8.89 18.79 0.17
CA PHE A 554 9.20 17.40 0.52
C PHE A 554 10.64 17.03 0.20
N ILE A 555 11.17 17.33 -1.01
CA ILE A 555 12.53 16.88 -1.38
C ILE A 555 13.59 17.49 -0.46
N LEU A 556 13.38 18.75 -0.09
CA LEU A 556 14.20 19.50 0.84
C LEU A 556 14.13 18.88 2.24
N ASN A 557 12.95 18.91 2.86
CA ASN A 557 12.78 18.56 4.26
C ASN A 557 12.93 17.05 4.54
N ALA A 558 12.53 16.18 3.61
CA ALA A 558 12.74 14.74 3.79
C ALA A 558 14.22 14.36 3.77
N SER A 559 15.03 15.02 2.94
CA SER A 559 16.48 14.82 2.96
C SER A 559 17.10 15.42 4.22
N ARG A 560 16.67 16.62 4.59
CA ARG A 560 17.16 17.36 5.77
C ARG A 560 16.98 16.56 7.06
N ARG A 561 15.80 15.95 7.28
CA ARG A 561 15.51 15.07 8.44
C ARG A 561 16.53 13.94 8.68
N LEU A 562 17.16 13.45 7.62
CA LEU A 562 18.15 12.38 7.72
C LEU A 562 19.57 12.94 7.82
N MET A 563 19.92 13.87 6.93
CA MET A 563 21.32 14.33 6.82
C MET A 563 21.75 15.28 7.95
N THR A 564 20.82 15.86 8.72
CA THR A 564 21.17 16.74 9.86
C THR A 564 21.22 16.01 11.19
N ASP A 565 20.75 14.77 11.27
CA ASP A 565 20.66 14.02 12.52
C ASP A 565 21.88 13.10 12.64
N ARG A 566 22.65 13.22 13.73
CA ARG A 566 23.84 12.38 13.91
C ARG A 566 23.51 10.89 13.99
N PHE A 567 22.34 10.55 14.52
CA PHE A 567 21.91 9.15 14.67
C PHE A 567 21.48 8.51 13.35
N PHE A 568 21.35 9.29 12.27
CA PHE A 568 21.25 8.77 10.90
C PHE A 568 22.55 8.93 10.12
N THR A 569 23.56 9.61 10.67
CA THR A 569 24.82 9.91 9.99
C THR A 569 25.99 9.34 10.81
N THR A 570 26.76 10.17 11.50
CA THR A 570 27.99 9.77 12.22
C THR A 570 27.79 8.65 13.24
N ASP A 571 26.63 8.61 13.90
CA ASP A 571 26.31 7.66 14.96
C ASP A 571 25.42 6.51 14.48
N TYR A 572 25.16 6.39 13.18
CA TYR A 572 24.48 5.22 12.60
C TYR A 572 25.47 4.06 12.43
N THR A 573 25.94 3.52 13.55
CA THR A 573 27.03 2.53 13.63
C THR A 573 26.69 1.39 14.58
N ASP A 574 27.35 0.25 14.42
CA ASP A 574 27.21 -0.90 15.34
C ASP A 574 27.60 -0.54 16.77
N GLU A 575 28.52 0.40 16.99
CA GLU A 575 28.93 0.83 18.32
C GLU A 575 27.80 1.56 19.09
N VAL A 576 26.96 2.32 18.39
CA VAL A 576 25.87 3.10 19.00
C VAL A 576 24.54 2.35 18.96
N TYR A 577 24.24 1.66 17.87
CA TYR A 577 22.98 0.95 17.67
C TYR A 577 23.03 -0.51 18.09
N THR A 578 24.22 -1.08 18.32
CA THR A 578 24.51 -2.52 18.34
C THR A 578 24.31 -3.20 16.97
N ALA A 579 25.11 -4.21 16.64
CA ALA A 579 25.14 -4.82 15.30
C ALA A 579 23.79 -5.48 14.93
N GLU A 580 23.21 -6.20 15.88
CA GLU A 580 21.88 -6.79 15.80
C GLU A 580 20.77 -5.72 15.74
N GLY A 581 21.00 -4.54 16.33
CA GLY A 581 20.13 -3.38 16.20
C GLY A 581 20.13 -2.78 14.80
N ILE A 582 21.30 -2.59 14.18
CA ILE A 582 21.40 -2.18 12.77
C ILE A 582 20.78 -3.24 11.86
N ASP A 583 21.08 -4.53 12.08
CA ASP A 583 20.45 -5.64 11.34
C ASP A 583 18.93 -5.58 11.45
N TRP A 584 18.39 -5.28 12.64
CA TRP A 584 16.95 -5.13 12.83
C TRP A 584 16.37 -4.00 11.98
N VAL A 585 17.02 -2.84 11.92
CA VAL A 585 16.59 -1.73 11.06
C VAL A 585 16.67 -2.14 9.59
N GLU A 586 17.77 -2.73 9.16
CA GLU A 586 18.09 -2.98 7.75
C GLU A 586 17.32 -4.16 7.14
N GLU A 587 16.97 -5.17 7.92
CA GLU A 587 16.34 -6.40 7.43
C GLU A 587 14.82 -6.42 7.55
N ASN A 588 14.21 -5.45 8.23
CA ASN A 588 12.77 -5.43 8.44
C ASN A 588 12.06 -4.34 7.63
N THR A 589 10.85 -4.68 7.19
CA THR A 589 9.87 -3.81 6.52
C THR A 589 8.60 -3.69 7.35
N MET A 590 7.71 -2.76 7.00
CA MET A 590 6.38 -2.68 7.60
C MET A 590 5.59 -3.99 7.44
N VAL A 591 5.78 -4.70 6.32
CA VAL A 591 5.15 -6.01 6.09
C VAL A 591 5.65 -7.04 7.11
N ASP A 592 6.95 -7.04 7.41
CA ASP A 592 7.54 -7.99 8.37
C ASP A 592 7.09 -7.69 9.80
N ILE A 593 6.98 -6.41 10.17
CA ILE A 593 6.49 -5.97 11.47
C ILE A 593 5.02 -6.37 11.66
N ILE A 594 4.15 -6.08 10.68
CA ILE A 594 2.75 -6.52 10.73
C ILE A 594 2.68 -8.04 10.81
N ARG A 595 3.47 -8.79 10.01
CA ARG A 595 3.46 -10.26 10.03
C ARG A 595 3.92 -10.83 11.39
N ARG A 596 4.89 -10.18 12.04
CA ARG A 596 5.43 -10.61 13.34
C ARG A 596 4.39 -10.52 14.46
N HIS A 597 3.65 -9.41 14.49
CA HIS A 597 2.69 -9.13 15.56
C HIS A 597 1.26 -9.59 15.24
N TYR A 598 0.93 -9.78 13.96
CA TYR A 598 -0.39 -10.21 13.46
C TYR A 598 -0.26 -11.42 12.49
N PRO A 599 0.18 -12.59 12.98
CA PRO A 599 0.48 -13.75 12.14
C PRO A 599 -0.74 -14.30 11.39
N ASN A 600 -1.97 -13.99 11.82
CA ASN A 600 -3.20 -14.34 11.11
C ASN A 600 -3.30 -13.68 9.73
N LEU A 601 -2.55 -12.59 9.51
CA LEU A 601 -2.47 -11.89 8.22
C LEU A 601 -1.41 -12.44 7.28
N ALA A 602 -0.63 -13.45 7.69
CA ALA A 602 0.47 -13.99 6.89
C ALA A 602 0.04 -14.34 5.46
N SER A 603 -1.12 -14.99 5.29
CA SER A 603 -1.69 -15.31 3.97
C SER A 603 -2.09 -14.07 3.17
N SER A 604 -2.61 -13.04 3.84
CA SER A 604 -3.04 -11.80 3.19
C SER A 604 -1.89 -10.94 2.68
N LEU A 605 -0.73 -11.05 3.33
CA LEU A 605 0.50 -10.31 3.06
C LEU A 605 1.44 -11.00 2.05
N VAL A 606 1.06 -12.16 1.51
CA VAL A 606 1.91 -12.90 0.58
C VAL A 606 2.18 -12.10 -0.69
N GLY A 607 3.46 -11.88 -0.99
CA GLY A 607 3.93 -11.12 -2.16
C GLY A 607 3.69 -9.61 -2.04
N MET A 608 3.39 -9.11 -0.84
CA MET A 608 3.40 -7.68 -0.56
C MET A 608 4.83 -7.24 -0.24
N ASP A 609 5.37 -6.34 -1.05
CA ASP A 609 6.70 -5.75 -0.84
C ASP A 609 6.63 -4.41 -0.10
N ASN A 610 5.43 -3.85 0.07
CA ASN A 610 5.18 -2.55 0.70
C ASN A 610 3.78 -2.55 1.31
N ALA A 611 3.71 -2.36 2.63
CA ALA A 611 2.46 -2.49 3.37
C ALA A 611 1.45 -1.35 3.10
N PHE A 612 1.87 -0.23 2.52
CA PHE A 612 1.04 0.94 2.24
C PHE A 612 0.42 0.94 0.83
N LYS A 613 0.85 0.04 -0.04
CA LYS A 613 0.21 -0.20 -1.35
C LYS A 613 -1.03 -1.09 -1.14
N PRO A 614 -2.07 -0.99 -2.00
CA PRO A 614 -3.27 -1.81 -1.88
C PRO A 614 -2.97 -3.32 -1.83
N TRP A 615 -3.49 -4.01 -0.82
CA TRP A 615 -3.27 -5.45 -0.66
C TRP A 615 -4.09 -6.25 -1.67
N GLY A 616 -3.44 -7.11 -2.45
CA GLY A 616 -4.08 -7.86 -3.55
C GLY A 616 -3.36 -9.17 -3.87
N LEU A 617 -3.86 -9.90 -4.86
CA LEU A 617 -3.16 -11.09 -5.36
C LEU A 617 -1.89 -10.68 -6.13
N LYS A 618 -0.72 -11.00 -5.56
CA LYS A 618 0.57 -10.96 -6.25
C LYS A 618 1.11 -12.37 -6.39
N ILE A 619 1.80 -12.68 -7.48
CA ILE A 619 2.45 -13.98 -7.66
C ILE A 619 3.96 -13.74 -7.54
N PRO A 620 4.59 -14.06 -6.40
CA PRO A 620 6.02 -13.90 -6.20
C PRO A 620 6.85 -14.73 -7.19
N GLU A 621 8.10 -14.34 -7.39
CA GLU A 621 9.02 -15.05 -8.31
C GLU A 621 9.24 -16.51 -7.89
N ASP A 622 9.27 -16.77 -6.59
CA ASP A 622 9.47 -18.10 -6.00
C ASP A 622 8.18 -18.92 -5.90
N TYR A 623 7.01 -18.41 -6.32
CA TYR A 623 5.70 -19.05 -6.20
C TYR A 623 5.68 -20.52 -6.68
N GLN A 624 6.41 -20.82 -7.76
CA GLN A 624 6.46 -22.17 -8.32
C GLN A 624 7.17 -23.17 -7.41
N SER A 625 8.02 -22.71 -6.48
CA SER A 625 8.75 -23.54 -5.53
C SER A 625 7.91 -23.94 -4.31
N TRP A 626 6.74 -23.33 -4.12
CA TRP A 626 5.91 -23.52 -2.93
C TRP A 626 5.21 -24.88 -2.90
N SER A 627 4.72 -25.23 -1.70
CA SER A 627 3.84 -26.38 -1.53
C SER A 627 2.50 -26.18 -2.25
N ALA A 628 1.88 -27.30 -2.59
CA ALA A 628 0.56 -27.38 -3.19
C ALA A 628 -0.50 -26.67 -2.33
N GLN A 629 -0.41 -26.86 -1.01
CA GLN A 629 -1.28 -26.17 -0.05
C GLN A 629 -1.10 -24.66 -0.10
N ALA A 630 0.14 -24.16 0.02
CA ALA A 630 0.42 -22.73 0.04
C ALA A 630 -0.07 -22.05 -1.26
N LYS A 631 0.13 -22.70 -2.42
CA LYS A 631 -0.39 -22.21 -3.70
C LYS A 631 -1.92 -22.18 -3.75
N GLN A 632 -2.59 -23.22 -3.25
CA GLN A 632 -4.04 -23.28 -3.21
C GLN A 632 -4.60 -22.18 -2.30
N ASP A 633 -4.08 -22.06 -1.09
CA ASP A 633 -4.54 -21.10 -0.09
C ASP A 633 -4.28 -19.66 -0.56
N HIS A 634 -3.14 -19.39 -1.21
CA HIS A 634 -2.84 -18.08 -1.78
C HIS A 634 -3.84 -17.64 -2.86
N LEU A 635 -4.10 -18.50 -3.85
CA LEU A 635 -5.08 -18.22 -4.90
C LEU A 635 -6.52 -18.16 -4.37
N TRP A 636 -6.80 -18.92 -3.31
CA TRP A 636 -8.11 -18.94 -2.67
C TRP A 636 -8.37 -17.66 -1.88
N VAL A 637 -7.48 -17.30 -0.95
CA VAL A 637 -7.63 -16.13 -0.08
C VAL A 637 -7.47 -14.83 -0.87
N ASN A 638 -6.34 -14.65 -1.56
CA ASN A 638 -6.02 -13.38 -2.21
C ASN A 638 -6.66 -13.22 -3.59
N GLY A 639 -7.03 -14.34 -4.23
CA GLY A 639 -7.75 -14.36 -5.50
C GLY A 639 -9.25 -14.47 -5.29
N ALA A 640 -9.72 -15.68 -4.95
CA ALA A 640 -11.15 -16.01 -4.95
C ALA A 640 -11.96 -15.23 -3.90
N LEU A 641 -11.62 -15.36 -2.62
CA LEU A 641 -12.38 -14.74 -1.53
C LEU A 641 -12.30 -13.20 -1.58
N ARG A 642 -11.11 -12.64 -1.80
CA ARG A 642 -10.88 -11.18 -1.87
C ARG A 642 -11.51 -10.53 -3.10
N THR A 643 -11.99 -11.29 -4.07
CA THR A 643 -12.71 -10.72 -5.21
C THR A 643 -14.12 -11.28 -5.35
N SER A 644 -14.68 -11.76 -4.24
CA SER A 644 -16.07 -12.21 -4.19
C SER A 644 -17.00 -11.05 -4.52
N TYR A 645 -18.07 -11.35 -5.26
CA TYR A 645 -19.12 -10.37 -5.51
C TYR A 645 -20.04 -10.27 -4.29
N GLU A 646 -20.55 -9.07 -4.03
CA GLU A 646 -21.63 -8.88 -3.04
C GLU A 646 -22.95 -9.48 -3.56
N ASP A 647 -23.87 -9.74 -2.62
CA ASP A 647 -25.19 -10.27 -2.96
C ASP A 647 -25.95 -9.30 -3.87
N GLY A 648 -26.40 -9.81 -5.02
CA GLY A 648 -27.07 -9.00 -6.05
C GLY A 648 -26.14 -8.25 -7.01
N GLU A 649 -24.83 -8.23 -6.74
CA GLU A 649 -23.81 -7.65 -7.65
C GLU A 649 -23.15 -8.67 -8.56
N VAL A 650 -23.52 -9.95 -8.42
CA VAL A 650 -23.04 -11.04 -9.27
C VAL A 650 -23.34 -10.71 -10.75
N PRO A 651 -22.32 -10.57 -11.61
CA PRO A 651 -22.54 -10.21 -13.01
C PRO A 651 -23.37 -11.27 -13.75
N ALA A 652 -24.26 -10.80 -14.62
CA ALA A 652 -25.02 -11.68 -15.51
C ALA A 652 -24.08 -12.47 -16.44
N ILE A 653 -24.53 -13.65 -16.89
CA ILE A 653 -23.81 -14.46 -17.85
C ILE A 653 -23.82 -13.75 -19.21
N GLU A 654 -22.64 -13.52 -19.78
CA GLU A 654 -22.49 -12.78 -21.03
C GLU A 654 -22.64 -13.69 -22.27
N PRO A 655 -23.10 -13.15 -23.41
CA PRO A 655 -23.01 -13.81 -24.71
C PRO A 655 -21.56 -14.15 -25.09
N ILE A 656 -21.39 -15.07 -26.03
CA ILE A 656 -20.05 -15.49 -26.49
C ILE A 656 -19.39 -14.37 -27.30
N ASP A 657 -18.13 -14.04 -26.98
CA ASP A 657 -17.30 -13.15 -27.80
C ASP A 657 -16.50 -13.96 -28.85
N ILE A 658 -17.12 -14.16 -30.03
CA ILE A 658 -16.47 -14.88 -31.14
C ILE A 658 -15.26 -14.09 -31.69
N GLY A 659 -15.30 -12.75 -31.62
CA GLY A 659 -14.21 -11.90 -32.10
C GLY A 659 -12.94 -12.10 -31.26
N GLY A 660 -13.08 -12.11 -29.93
CA GLY A 660 -11.99 -12.35 -28.99
C GLY A 660 -11.34 -13.74 -29.08
N LEU A 661 -11.99 -14.73 -29.72
CA LEU A 661 -11.40 -16.05 -29.98
C LEU A 661 -10.41 -16.07 -31.16
N ILE A 662 -10.44 -15.07 -32.05
CA ILE A 662 -9.61 -15.04 -33.27
C ILE A 662 -8.21 -14.44 -32.99
N ASP A 663 -8.00 -13.86 -31.81
CA ASP A 663 -6.76 -13.23 -31.35
C ASP A 663 -5.75 -14.20 -30.69
N SER A 664 -4.60 -13.66 -30.25
CA SER A 664 -3.51 -14.35 -29.53
C SER A 664 -3.92 -15.19 -28.30
N VAL A 665 -5.17 -15.06 -27.85
CA VAL A 665 -5.79 -15.76 -26.71
C VAL A 665 -5.66 -17.29 -26.82
N LEU A 666 -5.91 -17.88 -28.00
CA LEU A 666 -5.81 -19.34 -28.18
C LEU A 666 -4.39 -19.86 -28.02
N TRP A 667 -3.39 -19.09 -28.48
CA TRP A 667 -1.98 -19.44 -28.32
C TRP A 667 -1.54 -19.31 -26.86
N LYS A 668 -1.94 -18.22 -26.18
CA LYS A 668 -1.74 -18.07 -24.72
C LYS A 668 -2.29 -19.29 -23.97
N LYS A 669 -3.51 -19.73 -24.31
CA LYS A 669 -4.19 -20.88 -23.66
C LYS A 669 -3.42 -22.20 -23.69
N VAL A 670 -2.61 -22.43 -24.73
CA VAL A 670 -1.85 -23.68 -24.90
C VAL A 670 -0.35 -23.54 -24.57
N GLN A 671 0.17 -22.32 -24.52
CA GLN A 671 1.59 -22.04 -24.25
C GLN A 671 1.84 -21.67 -22.79
N ASP A 672 1.03 -20.77 -22.22
CA ASP A 672 1.24 -20.26 -20.88
C ASP A 672 0.98 -21.33 -19.82
N ALA A 673 1.86 -21.38 -18.81
CA ALA A 673 1.86 -22.38 -17.76
C ALA A 673 1.64 -21.77 -16.36
N THR A 674 1.09 -20.57 -16.30
CA THR A 674 0.80 -19.85 -15.06
C THR A 674 -0.51 -20.34 -14.42
N ASP A 675 -0.66 -20.11 -13.12
CA ASP A 675 -1.91 -20.39 -12.41
C ASP A 675 -2.92 -19.22 -12.46
N VAL A 676 -2.43 -18.02 -12.75
CA VAL A 676 -3.23 -16.80 -12.95
C VAL A 676 -3.20 -16.34 -14.39
N THR A 677 -4.24 -15.62 -14.77
CA THR A 677 -4.44 -15.09 -16.12
C THR A 677 -3.35 -14.07 -16.46
N PRO A 678 -2.69 -14.19 -17.62
CA PRO A 678 -1.66 -13.23 -18.02
C PRO A 678 -2.27 -11.86 -18.34
N PRO A 679 -1.51 -10.75 -18.22
CA PRO A 679 -2.00 -9.41 -18.54
C PRO A 679 -2.62 -9.32 -19.95
N GLY A 680 -3.73 -8.57 -20.04
CA GLY A 680 -4.45 -8.36 -21.30
C GLY A 680 -5.13 -9.61 -21.87
N TYR A 681 -5.39 -10.63 -21.04
CA TYR A 681 -6.19 -11.80 -21.42
C TYR A 681 -7.62 -11.65 -20.90
N SER A 682 -8.60 -11.72 -21.80
CA SER A 682 -10.02 -11.86 -21.48
C SER A 682 -10.50 -13.28 -21.82
N LYS A 683 -11.55 -13.76 -21.14
CA LYS A 683 -12.16 -15.06 -21.44
C LYS A 683 -13.33 -14.86 -22.42
N PRO A 684 -13.16 -15.14 -23.73
CA PRO A 684 -14.24 -14.96 -24.70
C PRO A 684 -15.36 -16.01 -24.58
N ILE A 685 -15.06 -17.15 -23.95
CA ILE A 685 -16.00 -18.23 -23.62
C ILE A 685 -15.80 -18.65 -22.18
N HIS A 686 -16.85 -19.19 -21.58
CA HIS A 686 -16.92 -19.46 -20.15
C HIS A 686 -16.57 -18.23 -19.29
N PRO A 687 -17.10 -17.03 -19.59
CA PRO A 687 -16.69 -15.80 -18.90
C PRO A 687 -17.11 -15.79 -17.43
N ARG A 688 -18.26 -16.40 -17.11
CA ARG A 688 -18.83 -16.42 -15.76
C ARG A 688 -18.91 -17.83 -15.19
N GLY A 689 -18.51 -18.00 -13.93
CA GLY A 689 -18.52 -19.31 -13.28
C GLY A 689 -18.41 -19.26 -11.75
N ALA A 690 -18.29 -20.43 -11.15
CA ALA A 690 -18.08 -20.59 -9.71
C ALA A 690 -16.81 -21.41 -9.46
N LEU A 691 -16.07 -21.07 -8.40
CA LEU A 691 -14.81 -21.72 -8.02
C LEU A 691 -14.90 -22.34 -6.61
N ALA A 692 -14.36 -23.54 -6.42
CA ALA A 692 -14.25 -24.18 -5.11
C ALA A 692 -12.89 -24.85 -4.91
N LYS A 693 -12.44 -24.94 -3.65
CA LYS A 693 -11.38 -25.88 -3.25
C LYS A 693 -11.91 -27.30 -3.36
N VAL A 694 -11.09 -28.20 -3.91
CA VAL A 694 -11.43 -29.62 -4.05
C VAL A 694 -10.25 -30.52 -3.73
N GLN A 695 -10.58 -31.77 -3.43
CA GLN A 695 -9.65 -32.89 -3.32
C GLN A 695 -10.00 -33.94 -4.38
N PHE A 696 -8.98 -34.55 -4.96
CA PHE A 696 -9.11 -35.74 -5.79
C PHE A 696 -8.75 -36.98 -4.96
N VAL A 697 -9.79 -37.70 -4.53
CA VAL A 697 -9.66 -38.91 -3.71
C VAL A 697 -9.54 -40.12 -4.64
N PRO A 698 -8.38 -40.80 -4.69
CA PRO A 698 -8.12 -41.86 -5.67
C PRO A 698 -8.85 -43.16 -5.32
N THR A 699 -9.12 -43.98 -6.33
CA THR A 699 -9.57 -45.37 -6.16
C THR A 699 -8.38 -46.31 -6.36
N ALA A 700 -8.15 -47.25 -5.44
CA ALA A 700 -7.00 -48.16 -5.55
C ALA A 700 -7.07 -49.05 -6.82
N GLY A 701 -5.91 -49.36 -7.42
CA GLY A 701 -5.78 -50.42 -8.41
C GLY A 701 -6.13 -50.09 -9.87
N HIS A 702 -6.31 -48.82 -10.24
CA HIS A 702 -6.62 -48.44 -11.64
C HIS A 702 -5.42 -48.34 -12.60
N GLY A 703 -4.18 -48.30 -12.08
CA GLY A 703 -2.95 -48.36 -12.88
C GLY A 703 -2.46 -47.05 -13.53
N TYR A 704 -3.29 -46.00 -13.67
CA TYR A 704 -2.81 -44.65 -14.05
C TYR A 704 -1.91 -44.01 -12.99
N THR A 705 -0.99 -43.13 -13.35
CA THR A 705 0.05 -42.61 -12.44
C THR A 705 -0.05 -41.10 -12.19
N GLY A 706 0.84 -40.55 -11.36
CA GLY A 706 0.94 -39.10 -11.12
C GLY A 706 -0.23 -38.59 -10.29
N LEU A 707 -0.79 -37.44 -10.63
CA LEU A 707 -1.92 -36.83 -9.94
C LEU A 707 -3.20 -37.68 -9.98
N PHE A 708 -3.26 -38.69 -10.85
CA PHE A 708 -4.32 -39.70 -10.81
C PHE A 708 -4.21 -40.64 -9.60
N GLN A 709 -3.12 -40.62 -8.83
CA GLN A 709 -2.94 -41.37 -7.59
C GLN A 709 -3.39 -40.59 -6.34
N GLY A 710 -3.92 -39.38 -6.51
CA GLY A 710 -4.46 -38.55 -5.42
C GLY A 710 -3.90 -37.14 -5.44
N ALA A 711 -4.73 -36.18 -5.01
CA ALA A 711 -4.33 -34.80 -4.78
C ALA A 711 -5.25 -34.14 -3.74
N ASP A 712 -4.71 -33.72 -2.61
CA ASP A 712 -5.43 -33.08 -1.50
C ASP A 712 -5.69 -31.58 -1.73
N HIS A 713 -4.99 -30.99 -2.69
CA HIS A 713 -5.06 -29.55 -3.01
C HIS A 713 -5.36 -29.30 -4.48
N GLY A 714 -6.58 -28.83 -4.78
CA GLY A 714 -6.99 -28.42 -6.11
C GLY A 714 -8.08 -27.34 -6.13
N LEU A 715 -8.27 -26.73 -7.30
CA LEU A 715 -9.33 -25.77 -7.57
C LEU A 715 -10.21 -26.29 -8.70
N LEU A 716 -11.52 -26.35 -8.46
CA LEU A 716 -12.54 -26.73 -9.43
C LEU A 716 -13.33 -25.49 -9.83
N ARG A 717 -13.40 -25.23 -11.14
CA ARG A 717 -14.26 -24.22 -11.72
C ARG A 717 -15.36 -24.87 -12.54
N LEU A 718 -16.60 -24.49 -12.29
CA LEU A 718 -17.76 -24.85 -13.10
C LEU A 718 -18.35 -23.59 -13.74
N SER A 719 -18.71 -23.69 -15.03
CA SER A 719 -19.16 -22.53 -15.82
C SER A 719 -19.98 -22.99 -17.02
N VAL A 720 -20.67 -22.07 -17.68
CA VAL A 720 -21.32 -22.30 -18.98
C VAL A 720 -20.60 -21.53 -20.08
N THR A 721 -20.63 -22.01 -21.34
CA THR A 721 -19.88 -21.40 -22.46
C THR A 721 -20.21 -19.93 -22.69
N GLY A 722 -21.45 -19.52 -22.46
CA GLY A 722 -21.97 -18.16 -22.58
C GLY A 722 -23.45 -18.14 -22.17
N ASP A 723 -24.13 -17.02 -22.42
CA ASP A 723 -25.56 -16.86 -22.13
C ASP A 723 -26.39 -18.01 -22.76
N PRO A 724 -27.10 -18.83 -21.94
CA PRO A 724 -27.92 -19.92 -22.45
C PRO A 724 -28.98 -19.49 -23.47
N SER A 725 -29.42 -18.22 -23.46
CA SER A 725 -30.39 -17.69 -24.42
C SER A 725 -29.84 -17.54 -25.85
N ASP A 726 -28.52 -17.47 -26.03
CA ASP A 726 -27.88 -17.35 -27.34
C ASP A 726 -27.73 -18.73 -28.03
N ARG A 727 -27.15 -19.73 -27.34
CA ARG A 727 -26.79 -21.03 -27.94
C ARG A 727 -27.14 -22.27 -27.12
N GLY A 728 -28.00 -22.13 -26.11
CA GLY A 728 -28.38 -23.21 -25.21
C GLY A 728 -27.40 -23.40 -24.06
N PHE A 729 -27.81 -24.18 -23.07
CA PHE A 729 -27.03 -24.40 -21.85
C PHE A 729 -25.85 -25.34 -22.12
N ALA A 730 -24.62 -24.84 -22.07
CA ALA A 730 -23.41 -25.61 -22.40
C ALA A 730 -22.43 -25.65 -21.21
N PRO A 731 -22.53 -26.65 -20.31
CA PRO A 731 -21.72 -26.72 -19.11
C PRO A 731 -20.28 -27.14 -19.39
N GLY A 732 -19.35 -26.58 -18.63
CA GLY A 732 -17.94 -26.89 -18.68
C GLY A 732 -17.28 -26.89 -17.30
N LEU A 733 -16.27 -27.74 -17.19
CA LEU A 733 -15.46 -27.96 -16.01
C LEU A 733 -14.01 -27.61 -16.31
N ALA A 734 -13.34 -26.94 -15.37
CA ALA A 734 -11.90 -26.84 -15.34
C ALA A 734 -11.38 -27.24 -13.95
N LEU A 735 -10.49 -28.22 -13.91
CA LEU A 735 -9.85 -28.73 -12.69
C LEU A 735 -8.37 -28.36 -12.74
N LYS A 736 -7.86 -27.76 -11.67
CA LYS A 736 -6.43 -27.53 -11.45
C LYS A 736 -6.01 -28.23 -10.16
N LEU A 737 -4.96 -29.03 -10.21
CA LEU A 737 -4.38 -29.71 -9.06
C LEU A 737 -3.00 -29.11 -8.81
N MET A 738 -2.78 -28.66 -7.57
CA MET A 738 -1.53 -28.02 -7.17
C MET A 738 -0.46 -29.08 -6.94
N VAL A 739 0.81 -28.73 -7.19
CA VAL A 739 1.96 -29.65 -7.10
C VAL A 739 3.10 -28.98 -6.33
N ASP A 740 3.70 -29.65 -5.35
CA ASP A 740 4.83 -29.12 -4.58
C ASP A 740 6.03 -28.82 -5.48
N GLY A 741 6.64 -27.64 -5.30
CA GLY A 741 7.91 -27.27 -5.93
C GLY A 741 7.88 -27.19 -7.45
N LYS A 742 6.70 -27.25 -8.07
CA LYS A 742 6.49 -27.27 -9.53
C LYS A 742 5.24 -26.51 -9.92
N ARG A 743 5.07 -26.29 -11.23
CA ARG A 743 3.79 -25.79 -11.76
C ARG A 743 2.64 -26.73 -11.47
N SER A 744 1.48 -26.14 -11.26
CA SER A 744 0.23 -26.87 -11.10
C SER A 744 -0.24 -27.42 -12.44
N GLU A 745 -0.93 -28.56 -12.43
CA GLU A 745 -1.41 -29.23 -13.63
C GLU A 745 -2.93 -29.20 -13.69
N ASN A 746 -3.50 -29.20 -14.89
CA ASN A 746 -4.94 -28.97 -15.03
C ASN A 746 -5.56 -29.67 -16.25
N VAL A 747 -6.89 -29.77 -16.24
CA VAL A 747 -7.68 -30.26 -17.38
C VAL A 747 -8.98 -29.47 -17.50
N SER A 748 -9.48 -29.32 -18.73
CA SER A 748 -10.84 -28.87 -19.01
C SER A 748 -11.68 -30.00 -19.60
N ALA A 749 -12.97 -30.02 -19.28
CA ALA A 749 -13.92 -31.02 -19.75
C ALA A 749 -15.27 -30.40 -20.12
N LEU A 750 -15.92 -30.98 -21.13
CA LEU A 750 -17.21 -30.55 -21.67
C LEU A 750 -18.11 -31.77 -21.90
N TYR A 751 -19.42 -31.55 -22.01
CA TYR A 751 -20.37 -32.58 -22.45
C TYR A 751 -20.31 -32.74 -23.98
N THR A 752 -20.73 -31.69 -24.70
CA THR A 752 -20.68 -31.57 -26.16
C THR A 752 -20.35 -30.12 -26.54
N LEU A 753 -20.03 -29.86 -27.81
CA LEU A 753 -19.86 -28.48 -28.30
C LEU A 753 -21.19 -27.74 -28.47
N SER A 754 -22.31 -28.48 -28.60
CA SER A 754 -23.67 -27.93 -28.68
C SER A 754 -24.36 -27.75 -27.31
N GLY A 755 -23.76 -28.26 -26.23
CA GLY A 755 -24.35 -28.23 -24.90
C GLY A 755 -25.51 -29.22 -24.73
N GLN A 756 -26.46 -28.86 -23.86
CA GLN A 756 -27.59 -29.70 -23.45
C GLN A 756 -28.95 -29.00 -23.62
N GLY A 757 -29.03 -28.04 -24.54
CA GLY A 757 -30.27 -27.35 -24.90
C GLY A 757 -30.88 -26.60 -23.71
N ASP A 758 -32.19 -26.78 -23.50
CA ASP A 758 -32.96 -26.09 -22.45
C ASP A 758 -32.86 -26.77 -21.07
N ASN A 759 -31.97 -27.74 -20.90
CA ASN A 759 -31.74 -28.34 -19.58
C ASN A 759 -30.71 -27.52 -18.81
N HIS A 760 -31.16 -26.75 -17.82
CA HIS A 760 -30.28 -25.86 -17.02
C HIS A 760 -29.59 -26.56 -15.84
N ASN A 761 -29.75 -27.88 -15.69
CA ASN A 761 -29.04 -28.63 -14.64
C ASN A 761 -27.58 -28.85 -15.05
N ILE A 762 -26.65 -28.16 -14.40
CA ILE A 762 -25.19 -28.28 -14.66
C ILE A 762 -24.63 -29.70 -14.44
N PHE A 763 -25.33 -30.53 -13.66
CA PHE A 763 -24.99 -31.92 -13.36
C PHE A 763 -25.82 -32.94 -14.18
N ALA A 764 -26.51 -32.52 -15.23
CA ALA A 764 -27.34 -33.42 -16.04
C ALA A 764 -26.53 -34.52 -16.76
N ASN A 765 -25.33 -34.17 -17.25
CA ASN A 765 -24.53 -35.02 -18.13
C ASN A 765 -23.08 -35.17 -17.64
N GLU A 766 -22.45 -36.28 -18.01
CA GLU A 766 -21.02 -36.47 -17.76
C GLU A 766 -20.17 -35.57 -18.67
N LEU A 767 -19.11 -34.99 -18.11
CA LEU A 767 -18.16 -34.15 -18.82
C LEU A 767 -16.90 -34.94 -19.14
N SER A 768 -16.23 -34.65 -20.25
CA SER A 768 -14.99 -35.32 -20.64
C SER A 768 -13.98 -34.37 -21.25
N ASN A 769 -12.69 -34.68 -21.07
CA ASN A 769 -11.57 -34.01 -21.74
C ASN A 769 -11.52 -34.26 -23.25
N TYR A 770 -12.37 -35.17 -23.75
CA TYR A 770 -12.60 -35.40 -25.17
C TYR A 770 -14.06 -35.14 -25.52
N VAL A 771 -14.28 -34.26 -26.49
CA VAL A 771 -15.61 -34.00 -27.05
C VAL A 771 -15.76 -34.75 -28.36
N GLN A 772 -16.87 -35.47 -28.50
CA GLN A 772 -17.17 -36.20 -29.73
C GLN A 772 -17.72 -35.24 -30.79
N PRO A 773 -17.16 -35.23 -32.02
CA PRO A 773 -17.67 -34.37 -33.07
C PRO A 773 -19.13 -34.69 -33.45
N GLU A 774 -19.99 -33.69 -33.53
CA GLU A 774 -21.40 -33.81 -33.93
C GLU A 774 -21.64 -33.42 -35.40
N VAL A 775 -22.68 -34.00 -36.03
CA VAL A 775 -22.97 -33.80 -37.47
C VAL A 775 -23.47 -32.39 -37.78
N ASN A 776 -24.12 -31.73 -36.81
CA ASN A 776 -24.65 -30.37 -36.91
C ASN A 776 -23.81 -29.36 -36.12
N GLU A 777 -22.53 -29.64 -35.86
CA GLU A 777 -21.64 -28.64 -35.29
C GLU A 777 -21.68 -27.37 -36.14
N THR A 778 -21.67 -26.22 -35.47
CA THR A 778 -21.28 -24.99 -36.14
C THR A 778 -19.85 -25.19 -36.61
N LEU A 779 -19.66 -25.43 -37.92
CA LEU A 779 -18.37 -25.69 -38.58
C LEU A 779 -17.22 -24.74 -38.15
N GLY A 780 -17.55 -23.57 -37.58
CA GLY A 780 -16.60 -22.55 -37.12
C GLY A 780 -15.76 -22.92 -35.89
N THR A 781 -16.30 -23.57 -34.85
CA THR A 781 -15.57 -23.75 -33.57
C THR A 781 -14.43 -24.77 -33.68
N THR A 782 -14.70 -25.94 -34.27
CA THR A 782 -13.68 -26.97 -34.49
C THR A 782 -12.60 -26.51 -35.47
N THR A 783 -12.97 -25.68 -36.46
CA THR A 783 -12.03 -25.04 -37.39
C THR A 783 -11.11 -24.07 -36.65
N LEU A 784 -11.64 -23.28 -35.72
CA LEU A 784 -10.86 -22.29 -34.97
C LEU A 784 -9.81 -22.95 -34.05
N PHE A 785 -10.19 -23.97 -33.28
CA PHE A 785 -9.24 -24.68 -32.41
C PHE A 785 -8.19 -25.51 -33.19
N SER A 786 -8.44 -25.81 -34.47
CA SER A 786 -7.46 -26.49 -35.33
C SER A 786 -6.20 -25.65 -35.60
N LEU A 787 -6.26 -24.33 -35.34
CA LEU A 787 -5.10 -23.43 -35.45
C LEU A 787 -3.99 -23.79 -34.45
N VAL A 788 -4.35 -24.36 -33.29
CA VAL A 788 -3.39 -24.61 -32.20
C VAL A 788 -3.14 -26.10 -31.92
N SER A 789 -4.03 -27.01 -32.35
CA SER A 789 -3.94 -28.46 -32.09
C SER A 789 -4.44 -29.29 -33.28
N ARG A 790 -3.77 -30.41 -33.60
CA ARG A 790 -4.23 -31.37 -34.63
C ARG A 790 -5.42 -32.22 -34.17
N LYS A 791 -5.74 -32.20 -32.87
CA LYS A 791 -6.90 -32.85 -32.26
C LYS A 791 -7.69 -31.81 -31.47
N PRO A 792 -8.43 -30.91 -32.15
CA PRO A 792 -9.07 -29.74 -31.52
C PRO A 792 -10.15 -30.11 -30.48
N THR A 793 -10.68 -31.33 -30.51
CA THR A 793 -11.67 -31.81 -29.53
C THR A 793 -11.08 -32.63 -28.39
N LEU A 794 -9.75 -32.67 -28.24
CA LEU A 794 -9.05 -33.43 -27.20
C LEU A 794 -8.06 -32.54 -26.45
N VAL A 795 -8.26 -32.43 -25.14
CA VAL A 795 -7.27 -31.93 -24.19
C VAL A 795 -6.61 -33.13 -23.54
N VAL A 796 -5.30 -33.30 -23.70
CA VAL A 796 -4.59 -34.44 -23.08
C VAL A 796 -4.21 -34.13 -21.63
N MET A 797 -3.83 -35.15 -20.87
CA MET A 797 -3.48 -35.03 -19.45
C MET A 797 -2.16 -35.75 -19.15
N SER A 798 -1.24 -35.74 -20.12
CA SER A 798 0.02 -36.46 -19.97
C SER A 798 0.89 -35.86 -18.87
N ASP A 799 0.82 -34.54 -18.68
CA ASP A 799 1.59 -33.85 -17.64
C ASP A 799 1.08 -34.23 -16.24
N MET A 800 -0.24 -34.34 -16.06
CA MET A 800 -0.83 -34.84 -14.82
C MET A 800 -0.36 -36.26 -14.47
N ALA A 801 -0.04 -37.11 -15.45
CA ALA A 801 0.43 -38.47 -15.21
C ALA A 801 1.94 -38.56 -14.90
N LYS A 802 2.71 -37.50 -15.19
CA LYS A 802 4.17 -37.44 -15.07
C LYS A 802 4.65 -36.94 -13.71
N VAL A 803 3.76 -36.49 -12.84
CA VAL A 803 4.13 -35.88 -11.54
C VAL A 803 3.12 -36.27 -10.46
N ASN A 804 3.60 -36.59 -9.26
CA ASN A 804 2.76 -36.75 -8.06
C ASN A 804 2.57 -35.39 -7.37
N GLN A 805 1.60 -35.26 -6.46
CA GLN A 805 1.36 -33.97 -5.80
C GLN A 805 2.56 -33.47 -4.97
N ASP A 806 3.35 -34.38 -4.40
CA ASP A 806 4.60 -34.06 -3.68
C ASP A 806 5.76 -33.56 -4.58
N GLY A 807 5.47 -33.31 -5.87
CA GLY A 807 6.44 -32.84 -6.85
C GLY A 807 7.34 -33.95 -7.41
N SER A 808 7.28 -35.18 -6.90
CA SER A 808 8.12 -36.28 -7.39
C SER A 808 7.74 -36.67 -8.84
N PRO A 809 8.73 -36.85 -9.74
CA PRO A 809 8.46 -37.25 -11.11
C PRO A 809 8.11 -38.74 -11.20
N VAL A 810 7.24 -39.09 -12.16
CA VAL A 810 6.91 -40.48 -12.49
C VAL A 810 7.69 -40.91 -13.73
N SER A 811 8.56 -41.92 -13.58
CA SER A 811 9.45 -42.40 -14.67
C SER A 811 8.71 -43.11 -15.81
N ASN A 812 7.67 -43.88 -15.49
CA ASN A 812 6.84 -44.60 -16.46
C ASN A 812 5.39 -44.10 -16.36
N ALA A 813 5.15 -42.89 -16.85
CA ALA A 813 3.83 -42.26 -16.79
C ALA A 813 2.78 -43.08 -17.57
N ASN A 814 1.71 -43.47 -16.88
CA ASN A 814 0.55 -44.12 -17.49
C ASN A 814 -0.63 -43.15 -17.52
N THR A 815 -0.87 -42.55 -18.68
CA THR A 815 -1.90 -41.53 -18.89
C THR A 815 -3.18 -42.16 -19.45
N PRO A 816 -4.36 -41.82 -18.92
CA PRO A 816 -5.61 -42.21 -19.55
C PRO A 816 -5.82 -41.53 -20.90
N SER A 817 -6.38 -42.27 -21.86
CA SER A 817 -6.74 -41.72 -23.18
C SER A 817 -7.98 -40.82 -23.13
N GLN A 818 -8.88 -41.06 -22.17
CA GLN A 818 -10.08 -40.26 -21.92
C GLN A 818 -10.49 -40.41 -20.45
N VAL A 819 -10.92 -39.31 -19.83
CA VAL A 819 -11.49 -39.22 -18.48
C VAL A 819 -12.93 -38.73 -18.57
N TYR A 820 -13.80 -39.27 -17.72
CA TYR A 820 -15.20 -38.94 -17.59
C TYR A 820 -15.47 -38.47 -16.17
N PHE A 821 -15.95 -37.24 -16.03
CA PHE A 821 -16.45 -36.67 -14.79
C PHE A 821 -17.96 -36.92 -14.74
N VAL A 822 -18.34 -37.95 -13.99
CA VAL A 822 -19.72 -38.42 -13.86
C VAL A 822 -20.34 -37.75 -12.64
N PRO A 823 -21.36 -36.89 -12.80
CA PRO A 823 -21.98 -36.19 -11.68
C PRO A 823 -22.50 -37.17 -10.63
N ASN A 824 -22.41 -36.77 -9.37
CA ASN A 824 -23.09 -37.49 -8.29
C ASN A 824 -24.60 -37.61 -8.63
N GLY A 825 -25.15 -38.82 -8.44
CA GLY A 825 -26.55 -39.11 -8.74
C GLY A 825 -27.52 -38.21 -7.98
N ASP A 826 -27.20 -37.86 -6.73
CA ASP A 826 -28.04 -36.98 -5.92
C ASP A 826 -28.08 -35.57 -6.51
N LEU A 827 -26.92 -34.99 -6.83
CA LEU A 827 -26.84 -33.67 -7.48
C LEU A 827 -27.60 -33.65 -8.81
N LYS A 828 -27.43 -34.70 -9.62
CA LYS A 828 -28.16 -34.83 -10.89
C LYS A 828 -29.68 -34.84 -10.71
N ASN A 829 -30.18 -35.43 -9.62
CA ASN A 829 -31.62 -35.59 -9.39
C ASN A 829 -32.25 -34.41 -8.65
N THR A 830 -31.47 -33.65 -7.89
CA THR A 830 -31.96 -32.53 -7.08
C THR A 830 -31.96 -31.20 -7.82
N ILE A 831 -31.01 -30.97 -8.73
CA ILE A 831 -30.90 -29.70 -9.44
C ILE A 831 -31.97 -29.56 -10.52
N SER A 832 -32.58 -28.37 -10.58
CA SER A 832 -33.66 -28.04 -11.51
C SER A 832 -33.20 -28.09 -12.96
N THR A 833 -34.07 -28.59 -13.84
CA THR A 833 -33.84 -28.51 -15.30
C THR A 833 -34.42 -27.25 -15.91
N ALA A 834 -35.26 -26.50 -15.19
CA ALA A 834 -35.92 -25.28 -15.68
C ALA A 834 -34.95 -24.09 -15.73
N PRO A 835 -35.20 -23.04 -16.53
CA PRO A 835 -34.31 -21.88 -16.60
C PRO A 835 -34.12 -21.17 -15.24
N HIS A 836 -32.86 -21.07 -14.82
CA HIS A 836 -32.37 -20.33 -13.65
C HIS A 836 -30.86 -20.11 -13.78
N ASP A 837 -30.25 -19.37 -12.84
CA ASP A 837 -28.81 -19.24 -12.75
C ASP A 837 -28.21 -20.44 -12.01
N PHE A 838 -27.46 -21.28 -12.73
CA PHE A 838 -26.85 -22.49 -12.17
C PHE A 838 -25.88 -22.19 -11.02
N ARG A 839 -25.39 -20.95 -10.89
CA ARG A 839 -24.46 -20.54 -9.81
C ARG A 839 -25.14 -20.58 -8.45
N ASP A 840 -26.45 -20.40 -8.40
CA ASP A 840 -27.26 -20.51 -7.18
C ASP A 840 -27.22 -21.96 -6.64
N ASP A 841 -27.30 -22.95 -7.54
CA ASP A 841 -27.19 -24.36 -7.16
C ASP A 841 -25.80 -24.69 -6.57
N LEU A 842 -24.76 -24.11 -7.16
CA LEU A 842 -23.37 -24.41 -6.79
C LEU A 842 -23.02 -23.83 -5.42
N THR A 843 -23.42 -22.59 -5.16
CA THR A 843 -23.17 -21.89 -3.89
C THR A 843 -23.95 -22.51 -2.72
N ALA A 844 -25.07 -23.20 -3.00
CA ALA A 844 -25.82 -23.97 -2.00
C ALA A 844 -25.16 -25.30 -1.57
N LEU A 845 -24.07 -25.73 -2.23
CA LEU A 845 -23.37 -26.97 -1.89
C LEU A 845 -22.42 -26.81 -0.70
N ASN A 846 -22.44 -27.78 0.20
CA ASN A 846 -21.59 -27.79 1.39
C ASN A 846 -20.22 -28.44 1.14
N PRO A 847 -19.16 -28.04 1.87
CA PRO A 847 -17.90 -28.78 1.93
C PRO A 847 -18.13 -30.26 2.26
N GLY A 848 -17.31 -31.15 1.70
CA GLY A 848 -17.48 -32.60 1.79
C GLY A 848 -18.42 -33.17 0.73
N THR A 849 -19.15 -32.35 -0.03
CA THR A 849 -19.97 -32.83 -1.15
C THR A 849 -19.10 -33.47 -2.21
N LYS A 850 -19.39 -34.72 -2.54
CA LYS A 850 -18.82 -35.40 -3.71
C LYS A 850 -19.53 -34.91 -4.96
N VAL A 851 -18.78 -34.20 -5.81
CA VAL A 851 -19.32 -33.55 -7.02
C VAL A 851 -19.32 -34.52 -8.21
N TYR A 852 -18.20 -35.24 -8.39
CA TYR A 852 -18.03 -36.18 -9.51
C TYR A 852 -17.39 -37.49 -9.07
N ASP A 853 -17.91 -38.61 -9.58
CA ASP A 853 -17.13 -39.82 -9.78
C ASP A 853 -16.28 -39.67 -11.04
N VAL A 854 -14.99 -39.99 -10.96
CA VAL A 854 -14.06 -39.87 -12.08
C VAL A 854 -13.77 -41.27 -12.62
N TYR A 855 -14.03 -41.49 -13.91
CA TYR A 855 -13.73 -42.73 -14.63
C TYR A 855 -12.71 -42.47 -15.73
N ALA A 856 -11.84 -43.44 -16.03
CA ALA A 856 -10.84 -43.29 -17.07
C ALA A 856 -10.61 -44.57 -17.88
N THR A 857 -10.21 -44.42 -19.15
CA THR A 857 -9.92 -45.54 -20.05
C THR A 857 -8.61 -45.35 -20.82
N SER A 858 -7.93 -46.46 -21.10
CA SER A 858 -6.76 -46.53 -21.99
C SER A 858 -7.15 -46.86 -23.44
N LYS A 859 -8.45 -47.09 -23.72
CA LYS A 859 -8.92 -47.48 -25.05
C LYS A 859 -8.86 -46.28 -26.01
N SER A 860 -8.01 -46.40 -27.02
CA SER A 860 -7.79 -45.38 -28.07
C SER A 860 -9.08 -44.76 -28.62
N ILE A 861 -9.09 -43.43 -28.78
CA ILE A 861 -10.16 -42.70 -29.46
C ILE A 861 -10.15 -43.03 -30.95
N LYS A 862 -11.26 -43.58 -31.44
CA LYS A 862 -11.49 -43.95 -32.85
C LYS A 862 -12.73 -43.25 -33.37
N THR A 863 -12.67 -42.79 -34.61
CA THR A 863 -13.77 -42.19 -35.36
C THR A 863 -14.00 -42.95 -36.67
N SER A 864 -15.18 -42.80 -37.24
CA SER A 864 -15.58 -43.39 -38.52
C SER A 864 -16.39 -42.37 -39.31
N ILE A 865 -16.34 -42.46 -40.64
CA ILE A 865 -17.23 -41.71 -41.53
C ILE A 865 -18.71 -42.10 -41.33
N TRP A 866 -18.96 -43.26 -40.72
CA TRP A 866 -20.30 -43.76 -40.40
C TRP A 866 -20.65 -43.41 -38.95
N PRO A 867 -21.66 -42.54 -38.70
CA PRO A 867 -22.00 -42.07 -37.35
C PRO A 867 -22.30 -43.21 -36.35
N TRP A 868 -23.01 -44.25 -36.80
CA TRP A 868 -23.34 -45.41 -35.95
C TRP A 868 -22.10 -46.19 -35.50
N VAL A 869 -21.04 -46.23 -36.31
CA VAL A 869 -19.76 -46.86 -35.95
C VAL A 869 -19.02 -46.00 -34.92
N THR A 870 -19.00 -44.68 -35.11
CA THR A 870 -18.41 -43.75 -34.13
C THR A 870 -19.12 -43.87 -32.78
N ALA A 871 -20.46 -43.92 -32.77
CA ALA A 871 -21.25 -44.15 -31.56
C ALA A 871 -20.95 -45.51 -30.90
N ARG A 872 -20.75 -46.57 -31.69
CA ARG A 872 -20.31 -47.88 -31.17
C ARG A 872 -18.94 -47.78 -30.51
N TYR A 873 -17.96 -47.15 -31.15
CA TYR A 873 -16.63 -46.94 -30.56
C TYR A 873 -16.68 -46.12 -29.28
N ALA A 874 -17.53 -45.10 -29.22
CA ALA A 874 -17.73 -44.30 -28.01
C ALA A 874 -18.31 -45.13 -26.86
N ARG A 875 -19.37 -45.91 -27.10
CA ARG A 875 -19.94 -46.84 -26.10
C ARG A 875 -18.92 -47.86 -25.61
N GLU A 876 -18.17 -48.45 -26.54
CA GLU A 876 -17.12 -49.40 -26.20
C GLU A 876 -15.98 -48.79 -25.37
N ARG A 877 -15.63 -47.52 -25.61
CA ARG A 877 -14.66 -46.79 -24.77
C ARG A 877 -15.24 -46.53 -23.38
N ARG A 878 -16.46 -46.00 -23.30
CA ARG A 878 -17.12 -45.71 -22.03
C ARG A 878 -17.31 -46.96 -21.17
N ASN A 879 -17.67 -48.08 -21.78
CA ASN A 879 -17.80 -49.39 -21.11
C ASN A 879 -16.47 -49.96 -20.61
N SER A 880 -15.34 -49.52 -21.17
CA SER A 880 -14.00 -49.92 -20.71
C SER A 880 -13.43 -49.00 -19.63
N ALA A 881 -14.12 -47.91 -19.30
CA ALA A 881 -13.65 -46.96 -18.31
C ALA A 881 -13.82 -47.53 -16.89
N THR A 882 -12.76 -47.44 -16.09
CA THR A 882 -12.74 -47.85 -14.69
C THR A 882 -12.78 -46.61 -13.80
N LYS A 883 -13.42 -46.72 -12.63
CA LYS A 883 -13.40 -45.63 -11.65
C LYS A 883 -11.97 -45.40 -11.17
N VAL A 884 -11.50 -44.16 -11.23
CA VAL A 884 -10.16 -43.75 -10.82
C VAL A 884 -10.16 -42.90 -9.56
N GLY A 885 -11.28 -42.27 -9.21
CA GLY A 885 -11.37 -41.45 -8.01
C GLY A 885 -12.67 -40.69 -7.91
N GLU A 886 -12.70 -39.75 -6.97
CA GLU A 886 -13.82 -38.88 -6.66
C GLU A 886 -13.30 -37.45 -6.51
N LEU A 887 -14.05 -36.47 -7.00
CA LEU A 887 -13.82 -35.05 -6.69
C LEU A 887 -14.73 -34.63 -5.54
N VAL A 888 -14.12 -34.22 -4.44
CA VAL A 888 -14.80 -33.86 -3.20
C VAL A 888 -14.52 -32.39 -2.89
N MET A 889 -15.57 -31.63 -2.54
CA MET A 889 -15.43 -30.23 -2.14
C MET A 889 -14.69 -30.10 -0.81
N ALA A 890 -13.75 -29.16 -0.74
CA ALA A 890 -13.06 -28.74 0.49
C ALA A 890 -13.46 -27.32 0.94
N SER A 891 -14.26 -26.61 0.14
CA SER A 891 -14.90 -25.33 0.48
C SER A 891 -16.27 -25.24 -0.22
N PRO A 892 -17.15 -24.30 0.18
CA PRO A 892 -18.25 -23.89 -0.68
C PRO A 892 -17.74 -23.36 -2.02
N PHE A 893 -18.62 -23.30 -3.02
CA PHE A 893 -18.34 -22.53 -4.23
C PHE A 893 -18.45 -21.03 -3.93
N THR A 894 -17.52 -20.26 -4.50
CA THR A 894 -17.48 -18.80 -4.42
C THR A 894 -17.64 -18.20 -5.81
N LEU A 895 -18.44 -17.13 -5.91
CA LEU A 895 -18.58 -16.31 -7.11
C LEU A 895 -17.67 -15.10 -6.97
N SER A 896 -16.71 -14.95 -7.87
CA SER A 896 -15.68 -13.91 -7.74
C SER A 896 -15.13 -13.46 -9.08
N GLN A 897 -14.61 -12.23 -9.13
CA GLN A 897 -13.89 -11.70 -10.30
C GLN A 897 -12.68 -12.57 -10.64
N PHE A 898 -11.97 -13.11 -9.65
CA PHE A 898 -10.87 -14.04 -9.85
C PHE A 898 -11.34 -15.37 -10.45
N GLY A 899 -12.46 -15.93 -9.95
CA GLY A 899 -13.08 -17.11 -10.55
C GLY A 899 -13.50 -16.88 -12.01
N ASP A 900 -14.01 -15.70 -12.31
CA ASP A 900 -14.45 -15.32 -13.66
C ASP A 900 -13.29 -15.09 -14.61
N THR A 901 -12.29 -14.30 -14.20
CA THR A 901 -11.26 -13.78 -15.11
C THR A 901 -9.84 -14.01 -14.64
N GLY A 902 -9.58 -14.10 -13.33
CA GLY A 902 -8.23 -14.15 -12.75
C GLY A 902 -7.55 -15.51 -12.74
N ILE A 903 -8.27 -16.63 -12.62
CA ILE A 903 -7.68 -17.98 -12.62
C ILE A 903 -7.42 -18.49 -14.05
N PHE A 904 -6.25 -19.10 -14.28
CA PHE A 904 -5.86 -19.61 -15.59
C PHE A 904 -5.77 -21.14 -15.62
N PHE A 905 -6.26 -21.73 -16.71
CA PHE A 905 -6.21 -23.16 -16.95
C PHE A 905 -5.61 -23.42 -18.33
N LYS A 906 -4.43 -24.03 -18.39
CA LYS A 906 -3.77 -24.35 -19.67
C LYS A 906 -4.50 -25.48 -20.40
N HIS A 907 -4.60 -25.45 -21.72
CA HIS A 907 -4.98 -26.64 -22.49
C HIS A 907 -3.72 -27.36 -22.95
N GLN A 908 -3.48 -28.57 -22.41
CA GLN A 908 -2.41 -29.41 -22.94
C GLN A 908 -2.84 -29.97 -24.30
N ARG A 909 -2.05 -29.69 -25.33
CA ARG A 909 -2.36 -30.12 -26.69
C ARG A 909 -1.97 -31.57 -26.89
N TYR A 910 -2.58 -32.18 -27.89
CA TYR A 910 -2.19 -33.52 -28.32
C TYR A 910 -0.71 -33.59 -28.68
N GLU A 911 -0.14 -32.53 -29.25
CA GLU A 911 1.27 -32.41 -29.63
C GLU A 911 2.24 -32.36 -28.44
N ASP A 912 1.77 -31.99 -27.26
CA ASP A 912 2.61 -31.78 -26.06
C ASP A 912 2.81 -33.07 -25.23
N ARG A 913 2.24 -34.21 -25.68
CA ARG A 913 2.20 -35.45 -24.90
C ARG A 913 3.54 -36.17 -24.74
#